data_AF-A0A0B1TZE6-F1
#
_entry.id   AF-A0A0B1TZE6-F1
#
_cell.length_a   1.000
_cell.length_b   1.000
_cell.length_c   1.000
_cell.angle_alpha   90.00
_cell.angle_beta   90.00
_cell.angle_gamma   90.00
#
_symmetry.space_group_name_H-M   'P 1'
#
loop_
_entity.id
_entity.type
_entity.pdbx_description
1 polymer ?
#
loop_
_entity_poly.entity_id
_entity_poly.type
_entity_poly.pdbx_seq_one_letter_code
_entity_poly.pdbx_strand_id
1 'polypeptide(L)'
;MPRCLIVLLSVLILSFALPTPAPALDGVTVTFAVIQDWTSGFEANVTLRNTSGSTLRDWRLTFRLAGTINSIWNGQRLADQDGAVVVAPASWNSDIAPGGSVTVGFTASPGGTAPTDVAVSGAWCDACAVIPPPVLPGTADYRITADRDADTFVLGQSDPLQIHVRTGQSRTFAFDRAITGVVSRNPAAAAVTIADGRLTAQGLVPGRTGLALTFADGTRCFMGLRIDAAGGSLPGLPGPVAVGSVSEDSDADLAFWRNHVAGPKGTRADIRYIYINGGPIAGWKSWDPDRAVSFAKESLALGLVPFFVFYNIPDGGESYTTDLEHVQNADYMAAYYSNLTTFLSETTAVMQGELYGVILEPDFLGYLQQNSGLPPSAIATADGTVPDTVQRINAAIRGNGGNVLFGWQLNLWASPTATGGKGVIRRTDDDDQGWTAGRATIVAAAREIAAYAMAAGILSSQADFVSIDKYGLDAGISSPADPAKSTWFWNSDHWNNYLLFAQTLGEAAGRPMVLWQLPVGHINGSTRISARTGAAFATLANTSQHYEDSTATFFFGDTLTEPSSLRAAYFAQNRAADAGLSANGQSVVWSEHIGILPSHGIIAALFGAGVGDSTDGLGQPPTDDWFWIQALQDYYLAHPVVVQTTTALPAVSLLLGQ
;
A
#
# COMPACT_ATOMS: atom_id res chain seq x y z
N MET A 1 19.18 -68.88 -52.32
CA MET A 1 19.00 -67.59 -53.03
C MET A 1 17.79 -66.89 -52.42
N PRO A 2 17.75 -65.54 -52.25
CA PRO A 2 18.81 -64.55 -52.31
C PRO A 2 18.94 -63.64 -51.05
N ARG A 3 20.15 -63.09 -50.88
CA ARG A 3 20.54 -61.73 -50.45
C ARG A 3 20.15 -61.23 -49.05
N CYS A 4 21.13 -61.31 -48.16
CA CYS A 4 21.28 -60.60 -46.89
C CYS A 4 21.78 -59.16 -47.16
N LEU A 5 21.09 -58.14 -46.63
CA LEU A 5 21.53 -56.74 -46.61
C LEU A 5 21.78 -56.34 -45.15
N ILE A 6 23.04 -56.14 -44.80
CA ILE A 6 23.49 -55.61 -43.51
C ILE A 6 23.42 -54.08 -43.61
N VAL A 7 22.57 -53.45 -42.78
CA VAL A 7 22.56 -52.00 -42.57
C VAL A 7 23.61 -51.69 -41.50
N LEU A 8 24.67 -50.98 -41.86
CA LEU A 8 25.64 -50.42 -40.90
C LEU A 8 24.95 -49.32 -40.08
N LEU A 9 24.86 -49.53 -38.77
CA LEU A 9 24.48 -48.50 -37.81
C LEU A 9 25.72 -47.65 -37.51
N SER A 10 25.77 -46.42 -38.01
CA SER A 10 26.80 -45.44 -37.65
C SER A 10 26.54 -44.94 -36.23
N VAL A 11 27.36 -45.38 -35.26
CA VAL A 11 27.37 -44.82 -33.91
C VAL A 11 28.09 -43.47 -33.97
N LEU A 12 27.31 -42.38 -33.96
CA LEU A 12 27.83 -41.04 -33.75
C LEU A 12 28.13 -40.87 -32.26
N ILE A 13 29.40 -40.98 -31.87
CA ILE A 13 29.84 -40.62 -30.52
C ILE A 13 29.79 -39.09 -30.44
N LEU A 14 28.69 -38.57 -29.91
CA LEU A 14 28.57 -37.16 -29.54
C LEU A 14 29.47 -36.94 -28.32
N SER A 15 30.68 -36.44 -28.55
CA SER A 15 31.53 -35.95 -27.48
C SER A 15 30.83 -34.74 -26.85
N PHE A 16 30.29 -34.90 -25.65
CA PHE A 16 29.85 -33.77 -24.84
C PHE A 16 31.10 -32.99 -24.43
N ALA A 17 31.42 -31.93 -25.19
CA ALA A 17 32.28 -30.88 -24.68
C ALA A 17 31.53 -30.20 -23.52
N LEU A 18 32.14 -30.16 -22.34
CA LEU A 18 31.68 -29.28 -21.26
C LEU A 18 31.61 -27.85 -21.82
N PRO A 19 30.55 -27.07 -21.52
CA PRO A 19 30.54 -25.66 -21.90
C PRO A 19 31.76 -25.00 -21.29
N THR A 20 32.66 -24.51 -22.15
CA THR A 20 33.75 -23.64 -21.75
C THR A 20 33.15 -22.40 -21.08
N PRO A 21 33.63 -21.96 -19.90
CA PRO A 21 33.15 -20.73 -19.29
C PRO A 21 33.26 -19.59 -20.31
N ALA A 22 32.19 -18.80 -20.45
CA ALA A 22 32.22 -17.61 -21.30
C ALA A 22 33.39 -16.73 -20.87
N PRO A 23 34.21 -16.20 -21.79
CA PRO A 23 35.35 -15.37 -21.42
C PRO A 23 34.84 -14.14 -20.66
N ALA A 24 35.47 -13.84 -19.52
CA ALA A 24 35.22 -12.60 -18.80
C ALA A 24 35.46 -11.42 -19.74
N LEU A 25 34.54 -10.45 -19.76
CA LEU A 25 34.67 -9.29 -20.62
C LEU A 25 35.88 -8.43 -20.22
N ASP A 26 36.91 -8.41 -21.07
CA ASP A 26 38.10 -7.59 -20.88
C ASP A 26 37.72 -6.11 -20.70
N GLY A 27 38.31 -5.45 -19.70
CA GLY A 27 38.01 -4.06 -19.38
C GLY A 27 36.96 -3.87 -18.29
N VAL A 28 36.51 -4.92 -17.60
CA VAL A 28 35.68 -4.82 -16.38
C VAL A 28 36.40 -5.44 -15.18
N THR A 29 36.49 -4.72 -14.06
CA THR A 29 36.97 -5.26 -12.78
C THR A 29 35.78 -5.61 -11.89
N VAL A 30 35.77 -6.80 -11.29
CA VAL A 30 34.73 -7.23 -10.34
C VAL A 30 35.31 -7.35 -8.94
N THR A 31 34.60 -6.82 -7.93
CA THR A 31 35.01 -6.89 -6.52
C THR A 31 33.88 -7.41 -5.65
N PHE A 32 34.15 -8.41 -4.81
CA PHE A 32 33.21 -8.97 -3.84
C PHE A 32 33.58 -8.53 -2.42
N ALA A 33 32.60 -8.10 -1.63
CA ALA A 33 32.79 -7.71 -0.23
C ALA A 33 31.61 -8.18 0.62
N VAL A 34 31.90 -8.92 1.69
CA VAL A 34 30.90 -9.26 2.73
C VAL A 34 30.72 -8.03 3.63
N ILE A 35 29.46 -7.62 3.81
CA ILE A 35 29.07 -6.47 4.64
C ILE A 35 28.87 -6.92 6.09
N GLN A 36 28.14 -8.01 6.29
CA GLN A 36 27.92 -8.65 7.58
C GLN A 36 27.65 -10.15 7.41
N ASP A 37 28.09 -10.98 8.36
CA ASP A 37 27.91 -12.43 8.36
C ASP A 37 27.48 -12.87 9.77
N TRP A 38 26.30 -13.50 9.87
CA TRP A 38 25.70 -13.96 11.12
C TRP A 38 25.68 -15.49 11.21
N THR A 39 26.62 -16.17 10.54
CA THR A 39 26.83 -17.64 10.49
C THR A 39 25.73 -18.40 9.74
N SER A 40 24.46 -18.21 10.07
CA SER A 40 23.35 -18.85 9.34
C SER A 40 23.04 -18.16 8.01
N GLY A 41 23.55 -16.95 7.79
CA GLY A 41 23.51 -16.22 6.53
C GLY A 41 24.47 -15.04 6.54
N PHE A 42 24.57 -14.35 5.40
CA PHE A 42 25.41 -13.17 5.23
C PHE A 42 24.80 -12.20 4.21
N GLU A 43 25.27 -10.96 4.25
CA GLU A 43 25.02 -9.90 3.28
C GLU A 43 26.33 -9.55 2.56
N ALA A 44 26.28 -9.40 1.24
CA ALA A 44 27.45 -9.03 0.45
C ALA A 44 27.12 -8.18 -0.77
N ASN A 45 28.16 -7.48 -1.25
CA ASN A 45 28.14 -6.65 -2.46
C ASN A 45 29.09 -7.21 -3.53
N VAL A 46 28.65 -7.15 -4.79
CA VAL A 46 29.47 -7.35 -6.00
C VAL A 46 29.52 -6.05 -6.80
N THR A 47 30.70 -5.47 -6.97
CA THR A 47 30.89 -4.23 -7.73
C THR A 47 31.54 -4.51 -9.08
N LEU A 48 30.90 -4.05 -10.15
CA LEU A 48 31.36 -4.09 -11.54
C LEU A 48 31.93 -2.71 -11.90
N ARG A 49 33.22 -2.61 -12.21
CA ARG A 49 33.86 -1.35 -12.61
C ARG A 49 34.33 -1.42 -14.05
N ASN A 50 33.84 -0.52 -14.90
CA ASN A 50 34.32 -0.38 -16.26
C ASN A 50 35.67 0.37 -16.27
N THR A 51 36.70 -0.33 -16.71
CA THR A 51 38.08 0.14 -16.85
C THR A 51 38.50 0.34 -18.31
N SER A 52 37.58 0.13 -19.25
CA SER A 52 37.79 0.34 -20.69
C SER A 52 37.54 1.80 -21.10
N GLY A 53 37.80 2.11 -22.37
CA GLY A 53 37.52 3.41 -22.99
C GLY A 53 36.11 3.54 -23.59
N SER A 54 35.29 2.49 -23.54
CA SER A 54 33.97 2.43 -24.20
C SER A 54 32.86 2.14 -23.19
N THR A 55 31.63 2.57 -23.45
CA THR A 55 30.51 2.25 -22.55
C THR A 55 30.15 0.77 -22.68
N LEU A 56 30.02 0.10 -21.53
CA LEU A 56 29.48 -1.25 -21.43
C LEU A 56 27.95 -1.18 -21.34
N ARG A 57 27.23 -1.83 -22.25
CA ARG A 57 25.76 -1.92 -22.21
C ARG A 57 25.26 -3.31 -21.87
N ASP A 58 24.08 -3.34 -21.28
CA ASP A 58 23.29 -4.54 -20.99
C ASP A 58 24.11 -5.62 -20.29
N TRP A 59 24.84 -5.21 -19.24
CA TRP A 59 25.74 -6.13 -18.57
C TRP A 59 24.99 -7.36 -18.00
N ARG A 60 25.71 -8.45 -17.82
CA ARG A 60 25.23 -9.64 -17.10
C ARG A 60 26.35 -10.10 -16.21
N LEU A 61 26.05 -10.23 -14.92
CA LEU A 61 26.95 -10.83 -13.94
C LEU A 61 26.55 -12.30 -13.77
N THR A 62 27.52 -13.20 -13.87
CA THR A 62 27.31 -14.63 -13.64
C THR A 62 28.32 -15.11 -12.61
N PHE A 63 27.88 -15.92 -11.65
CA PHE A 63 28.75 -16.54 -10.66
C PHE A 63 28.12 -17.80 -10.08
N ARG A 64 28.92 -18.63 -9.42
CA ARG A 64 28.44 -19.75 -8.60
C ARG A 64 28.58 -19.40 -7.12
N LEU A 65 27.63 -19.85 -6.31
CA LEU A 65 27.67 -19.67 -4.86
C LEU A 65 27.37 -21.01 -4.19
N ALA A 66 28.18 -21.39 -3.21
CA ALA A 66 27.96 -22.60 -2.40
C ALA A 66 26.90 -22.35 -1.31
N GLY A 67 25.75 -21.81 -1.69
CA GLY A 67 24.66 -21.40 -0.82
C GLY A 67 23.45 -20.90 -1.61
N THR A 68 22.39 -20.53 -0.92
CA THR A 68 21.14 -20.03 -1.50
C THR A 68 21.07 -18.51 -1.35
N ILE A 69 20.83 -17.79 -2.44
CA ILE A 69 20.50 -16.36 -2.39
C ILE A 69 19.05 -16.21 -1.93
N ASN A 70 18.85 -15.46 -0.85
CA ASN A 70 17.54 -15.21 -0.22
C ASN A 70 16.89 -13.92 -0.75
N SER A 71 17.68 -12.88 -1.02
CA SER A 71 17.24 -11.62 -1.62
C SER A 71 18.37 -10.95 -2.40
N ILE A 72 18.03 -10.11 -3.39
CA ILE A 72 18.99 -9.35 -4.22
C ILE A 72 18.43 -7.95 -4.50
N TRP A 73 19.30 -6.95 -4.56
CA TRP A 73 18.95 -5.57 -4.91
C TRP A 73 20.01 -4.94 -5.83
N ASN A 74 19.65 -3.83 -6.48
CA ASN A 74 20.45 -3.19 -7.54
C ASN A 74 20.79 -4.11 -8.73
N GLY A 75 20.10 -5.24 -8.86
CA GLY A 75 20.19 -6.20 -9.94
C GLY A 75 19.03 -7.18 -9.88
N GLN A 76 18.69 -7.78 -11.03
CA GLN A 76 17.61 -8.76 -11.15
C GLN A 76 18.20 -10.15 -11.33
N ARG A 77 17.92 -11.07 -10.39
CA ARG A 77 18.28 -12.48 -10.55
C ARG A 77 17.42 -13.11 -11.66
N LEU A 78 18.07 -13.62 -12.68
CA LEU A 78 17.45 -14.47 -13.70
C LEU A 78 17.46 -15.93 -13.22
N ALA A 79 16.63 -16.78 -13.82
CA ALA A 79 16.58 -18.21 -13.48
C ALA A 79 17.98 -18.86 -13.56
N ASP A 80 18.31 -19.70 -12.57
CA ASP A 80 19.61 -20.37 -12.50
C ASP A 80 19.81 -21.26 -13.74
N GLN A 81 20.91 -21.05 -14.46
CA GLN A 81 21.34 -21.94 -15.54
C GLN A 81 22.51 -22.78 -15.03
N ASP A 82 22.37 -24.10 -15.05
CA ASP A 82 23.45 -25.06 -14.74
C ASP A 82 24.21 -24.77 -13.43
N GLY A 83 23.47 -24.41 -12.38
CA GLY A 83 23.98 -24.12 -11.03
C GLY A 83 24.73 -22.79 -10.89
N ALA A 84 24.64 -21.90 -11.89
CA ALA A 84 25.15 -20.53 -11.81
C ALA A 84 24.02 -19.52 -11.59
N VAL A 85 24.27 -18.55 -10.71
CA VAL A 85 23.45 -17.36 -10.51
C VAL A 85 23.73 -16.40 -11.66
N VAL A 86 22.69 -15.95 -12.33
CA VAL A 86 22.77 -14.93 -13.38
C VAL A 86 22.02 -13.69 -12.91
N VAL A 87 22.69 -12.54 -12.94
CA VAL A 87 22.14 -11.25 -12.53
C VAL A 87 22.17 -10.31 -13.73
N ALA A 88 21.00 -9.75 -14.04
CA ALA A 88 20.81 -8.66 -14.98
C ALA A 88 20.81 -7.30 -14.25
N PRO A 89 21.07 -6.19 -14.96
CA PRO A 89 20.91 -4.85 -14.45
C PRO A 89 19.48 -4.62 -13.98
N ALA A 90 19.37 -3.76 -12.96
CA ALA A 90 18.15 -3.02 -12.74
C ALA A 90 17.93 -2.03 -13.89
N SER A 91 16.69 -1.56 -14.06
CA SER A 91 16.32 -0.70 -15.20
C SER A 91 17.12 0.59 -15.30
N TRP A 92 17.73 1.04 -14.20
CA TRP A 92 18.51 2.28 -14.11
C TRP A 92 20.03 2.11 -14.24
N ASN A 93 20.55 0.89 -14.30
CA ASN A 93 22.00 0.65 -14.25
C ASN A 93 22.51 -0.26 -15.37
N SER A 94 21.79 -0.41 -16.49
CA SER A 94 22.17 -1.26 -17.63
C SER A 94 23.45 -0.83 -18.34
N ASP A 95 23.82 0.45 -18.25
CA ASP A 95 25.01 1.02 -18.89
C ASP A 95 26.08 1.39 -17.84
N ILE A 96 27.33 0.98 -18.07
CA ILE A 96 28.49 1.38 -17.28
C ILE A 96 29.45 2.19 -18.17
N ALA A 97 29.44 3.51 -18.02
CA ALA A 97 30.32 4.41 -18.77
C ALA A 97 31.82 4.15 -18.47
N PRO A 98 32.77 4.60 -19.32
CA PRO A 98 34.20 4.50 -19.04
C PRO A 98 34.55 5.05 -17.66
N GLY A 99 35.19 4.22 -16.82
CA GLY A 99 35.56 4.58 -15.43
C GLY A 99 34.44 4.45 -14.38
N GLY A 100 33.19 4.23 -14.80
CA GLY A 100 32.02 4.07 -13.93
C GLY A 100 31.93 2.70 -13.26
N SER A 101 31.04 2.59 -12.27
CA SER A 101 30.80 1.34 -11.54
C SER A 101 29.32 1.11 -11.23
N VAL A 102 28.93 -0.15 -11.08
CA VAL A 102 27.63 -0.59 -10.58
C VAL A 102 27.84 -1.61 -9.46
N THR A 103 27.05 -1.53 -8.39
CA THR A 103 27.13 -2.46 -7.25
C THR A 103 25.81 -3.20 -7.07
N VAL A 104 25.86 -4.52 -7.07
CA VAL A 104 24.75 -5.44 -6.78
C VAL A 104 24.91 -5.94 -5.35
N GLY A 105 23.85 -5.87 -4.54
CA GLY A 105 23.85 -6.43 -3.19
C GLY A 105 22.92 -7.63 -3.06
N PHE A 106 23.23 -8.56 -2.16
CA PHE A 106 22.40 -9.74 -1.91
C PHE A 106 22.59 -10.30 -0.49
N THR A 107 21.57 -11.01 0.00
CA THR A 107 21.70 -11.89 1.18
C THR A 107 21.69 -13.35 0.77
N ALA A 108 22.49 -14.18 1.45
CA ALA A 108 22.57 -15.62 1.16
C ALA A 108 22.85 -16.47 2.42
N SER A 109 22.59 -17.77 2.33
CA SER A 109 22.80 -18.76 3.40
C SER A 109 23.42 -20.07 2.88
N PRO A 110 24.31 -20.74 3.63
CA PRO A 110 24.86 -20.35 4.93
C PRO A 110 25.93 -19.23 4.81
N GLY A 111 26.30 -18.64 5.95
CA GLY A 111 27.45 -17.74 6.06
C GLY A 111 28.77 -18.42 5.70
N GLY A 112 29.83 -17.64 5.56
CA GLY A 112 31.18 -18.13 5.24
C GLY A 112 31.37 -18.62 3.80
N THR A 113 30.49 -18.25 2.88
CA THR A 113 30.56 -18.63 1.46
C THR A 113 30.92 -17.41 0.58
N ALA A 114 31.56 -17.65 -0.56
CA ALA A 114 31.97 -16.60 -1.49
C ALA A 114 31.70 -17.02 -2.94
N PRO A 115 31.42 -16.07 -3.86
CA PRO A 115 31.24 -16.37 -5.28
C PRO A 115 32.48 -17.00 -5.93
N THR A 116 32.27 -18.03 -6.74
CA THR A 116 33.26 -18.61 -7.65
C THR A 116 32.79 -18.43 -9.10
N ASP A 117 33.67 -18.68 -10.08
CA ASP A 117 33.35 -18.59 -11.51
C ASP A 117 32.68 -17.26 -11.93
N VAL A 118 33.16 -16.15 -11.35
CA VAL A 118 32.61 -14.81 -11.59
C VAL A 118 32.97 -14.36 -13.02
N ALA A 119 31.95 -14.03 -13.81
CA ALA A 119 32.09 -13.54 -15.17
C ALA A 119 31.12 -12.37 -15.41
N VAL A 120 31.52 -11.48 -16.33
CA VAL A 120 30.70 -10.38 -16.82
C VAL A 120 30.58 -10.50 -18.33
N SER A 121 29.39 -10.34 -18.87
CA SER A 121 29.16 -10.14 -20.31
C SER A 121 28.36 -8.86 -20.57
N GLY A 122 28.32 -8.40 -21.82
CA GLY A 122 27.66 -7.18 -22.27
C GLY A 122 28.19 -6.74 -23.63
N ALA A 123 27.76 -5.58 -24.12
CA ALA A 123 28.19 -5.06 -25.42
C ALA A 123 28.96 -3.73 -25.27
N TRP A 124 30.14 -3.63 -25.88
CA TRP A 124 30.88 -2.38 -26.00
C TRP A 124 30.30 -1.51 -27.12
N CYS A 125 30.06 -0.22 -26.87
CA CYS A 125 29.70 0.75 -27.92
C CYS A 125 30.80 1.80 -28.14
N ASP A 126 31.54 1.70 -29.26
CA ASP A 126 32.66 2.60 -29.59
C ASP A 126 32.25 3.87 -30.36
N ALA A 127 31.09 3.85 -31.06
CA ALA A 127 30.65 4.91 -31.98
C ALA A 127 29.27 5.50 -31.63
N CYS A 128 28.82 5.31 -30.39
CA CYS A 128 27.67 6.02 -29.87
C CYS A 128 28.01 7.52 -29.82
N ALA A 129 27.54 8.30 -30.80
CA ALA A 129 27.73 9.75 -30.83
C ALA A 129 27.32 10.36 -29.48
N VAL A 130 28.18 11.21 -28.94
CA VAL A 130 27.82 12.09 -27.83
C VAL A 130 26.79 13.07 -28.38
N ILE A 131 25.50 12.72 -28.31
CA ILE A 131 24.45 13.72 -28.31
C ILE A 131 24.83 14.64 -27.14
N PRO A 132 25.05 15.96 -27.35
CA PRO A 132 25.27 16.83 -26.21
C PRO A 132 24.04 16.64 -25.31
N PRO A 133 24.23 16.25 -24.04
CA PRO A 133 23.12 15.88 -23.20
C PRO A 133 22.12 17.04 -23.21
N PRO A 134 20.81 16.78 -23.23
CA PRO A 134 19.88 17.80 -22.79
C PRO A 134 20.42 18.33 -21.46
N VAL A 135 20.56 19.65 -21.33
CA VAL A 135 21.15 20.26 -20.15
C VAL A 135 20.44 19.67 -18.92
N LEU A 136 21.15 18.82 -18.18
CA LEU A 136 20.64 18.18 -16.97
C LEU A 136 20.59 19.24 -15.87
N PRO A 137 19.47 19.35 -15.14
CA PRO A 137 19.49 19.13 -13.71
C PRO A 137 19.52 17.61 -13.46
N GLY A 138 20.48 17.15 -12.65
CA GLY A 138 20.98 15.76 -12.55
C GLY A 138 19.98 14.61 -12.31
N THR A 139 20.45 13.37 -12.52
CA THR A 139 19.97 12.08 -11.93
C THR A 139 18.46 11.77 -11.94
N ALA A 140 17.64 12.50 -12.68
CA ALA A 140 16.19 12.37 -12.62
C ALA A 140 15.68 11.14 -13.41
N ASP A 141 14.84 10.33 -12.78
CA ASP A 141 14.12 9.23 -13.42
C ASP A 141 13.14 9.79 -14.46
N TYR A 142 13.37 9.46 -15.74
CA TYR A 142 12.55 9.96 -16.84
C TYR A 142 11.07 9.62 -16.66
N ARG A 143 10.71 8.46 -16.08
CA ARG A 143 9.29 8.10 -15.94
C ARG A 143 8.54 9.09 -15.05
N ILE A 144 9.25 9.76 -14.14
CA ILE A 144 8.72 10.84 -13.31
C ILE A 144 8.65 12.14 -14.10
N THR A 145 9.75 12.55 -14.74
CA THR A 145 9.84 13.86 -15.44
C THR A 145 9.31 13.83 -16.87
N ALA A 146 8.73 12.72 -17.30
CA ALA A 146 8.17 12.54 -18.62
C ALA A 146 7.11 13.61 -18.91
N ASP A 147 7.13 14.12 -20.14
CA ASP A 147 6.08 15.01 -20.61
C ASP A 147 4.74 14.27 -20.63
N ARG A 148 3.85 14.64 -19.72
CA ARG A 148 2.51 14.03 -19.60
C ARG A 148 1.60 14.43 -20.76
N ASP A 149 1.92 15.51 -21.47
CA ASP A 149 1.22 15.93 -22.70
C ASP A 149 1.73 15.20 -23.96
N ALA A 150 2.77 14.36 -23.85
CA ALA A 150 3.22 13.53 -24.96
C ALA A 150 2.20 12.42 -25.30
N ASP A 151 2.11 12.09 -26.59
CA ASP A 151 1.24 11.03 -27.14
C ASP A 151 2.03 9.86 -27.77
N THR A 152 3.37 9.92 -27.73
CA THR A 152 4.26 8.92 -28.32
C THR A 152 5.40 8.57 -27.38
N PHE A 153 5.66 7.28 -27.18
CA PHE A 153 6.62 6.78 -26.21
C PHE A 153 7.51 5.67 -26.78
N VAL A 154 8.65 5.42 -26.14
CA VAL A 154 9.52 4.26 -26.36
C VAL A 154 9.51 3.43 -25.09
N LEU A 155 9.06 2.19 -25.18
CA LEU A 155 8.89 1.32 -24.02
C LEU A 155 10.23 1.06 -23.31
N GLY A 156 10.30 1.37 -22.01
CA GLY A 156 11.49 1.22 -21.18
C GLY A 156 12.52 2.34 -21.31
N GLN A 157 12.25 3.36 -22.14
CA GLN A 157 13.11 4.52 -22.30
C GLN A 157 12.38 5.82 -22.01
N SER A 158 11.17 5.97 -22.55
CA SER A 158 10.43 7.23 -22.49
C SER A 158 8.95 7.06 -22.09
N ASP A 159 8.59 5.97 -21.43
CA ASP A 159 7.23 5.73 -20.96
C ASP A 159 6.98 6.37 -19.57
N PRO A 160 5.95 7.21 -19.41
CA PRO A 160 5.65 7.85 -18.12
C PRO A 160 5.13 6.84 -17.09
N LEU A 161 5.21 7.21 -15.80
CA LEU A 161 4.43 6.52 -14.76
C LEU A 161 2.92 6.70 -15.01
N GLN A 162 2.53 7.89 -15.47
CA GLN A 162 1.14 8.26 -15.65
C GLN A 162 0.95 9.20 -16.84
N ILE A 163 -0.04 8.88 -17.68
CA ILE A 163 -0.59 9.75 -18.72
C ILE A 163 -1.87 10.43 -18.21
N HIS A 164 -2.36 11.44 -18.94
CA HIS A 164 -3.61 12.10 -18.59
C HIS A 164 -4.50 12.42 -19.79
N VAL A 165 -5.80 12.54 -19.54
CA VAL A 165 -6.80 13.09 -20.45
C VAL A 165 -7.72 14.02 -19.65
N ARG A 166 -8.41 14.93 -20.32
CA ARG A 166 -9.51 15.69 -19.69
C ARG A 166 -10.84 14.95 -19.83
N THR A 167 -11.75 15.22 -18.92
CA THR A 167 -13.16 14.80 -19.04
C THR A 167 -13.74 15.29 -20.37
N GLY A 168 -14.29 14.37 -21.16
CA GLY A 168 -14.83 14.62 -22.50
C GLY A 168 -13.78 14.63 -23.63
N GLN A 169 -12.48 14.57 -23.31
CA GLN A 169 -11.41 14.50 -24.30
C GLN A 169 -11.10 13.04 -24.65
N SER A 170 -10.78 12.81 -25.93
CA SER A 170 -10.14 11.57 -26.39
C SER A 170 -8.71 11.86 -26.85
N ARG A 171 -7.75 11.07 -26.38
CA ARG A 171 -6.34 11.09 -26.83
C ARG A 171 -5.92 9.71 -27.29
N THR A 172 -5.00 9.66 -28.25
CA THR A 172 -4.45 8.41 -28.80
C THR A 172 -2.95 8.36 -28.53
N PHE A 173 -2.52 7.31 -27.83
CA PHE A 173 -1.16 7.08 -27.40
C PHE A 173 -0.52 5.95 -28.21
N ALA A 174 0.72 6.15 -28.61
CA ALA A 174 1.49 5.19 -29.39
C ALA A 174 2.83 4.86 -28.73
N PHE A 175 3.29 3.63 -28.95
CA PHE A 175 4.62 3.18 -28.56
C PHE A 175 5.43 2.75 -29.78
N ASP A 176 6.73 2.55 -29.60
CA ASP A 176 7.62 1.90 -30.57
C ASP A 176 7.22 0.46 -30.89
N ARG A 177 6.30 -0.13 -30.10
CA ARG A 177 5.75 -1.47 -30.26
C ARG A 177 4.23 -1.41 -30.29
N ALA A 178 3.62 -2.23 -31.13
CA ALA A 178 2.15 -2.29 -31.22
C ALA A 178 1.55 -2.80 -29.90
N ILE A 179 0.57 -2.07 -29.38
CA ILE A 179 -0.26 -2.51 -28.25
C ILE A 179 -1.28 -3.52 -28.76
N THR A 180 -1.37 -4.67 -28.10
CA THR A 180 -2.26 -5.79 -28.45
C THR A 180 -3.33 -6.03 -27.40
N GLY A 181 -3.15 -5.54 -26.17
CA GLY A 181 -4.14 -5.67 -25.10
C GLY A 181 -4.07 -4.54 -24.08
N VAL A 182 -5.21 -4.22 -23.48
CA VAL A 182 -5.34 -3.30 -22.35
C VAL A 182 -6.36 -3.83 -21.37
N VAL A 183 -6.02 -3.79 -20.08
CA VAL A 183 -6.97 -3.98 -18.98
C VAL A 183 -6.98 -2.70 -18.15
N SER A 184 -8.15 -2.10 -17.98
CA SER A 184 -8.36 -0.91 -17.15
C SER A 184 -8.87 -1.32 -15.76
N ARG A 185 -8.25 -0.79 -14.70
CA ARG A 185 -8.65 -1.04 -13.31
C ARG A 185 -10.01 -0.42 -12.97
N ASN A 186 -10.26 0.77 -13.48
CA ASN A 186 -11.48 1.53 -13.30
C ASN A 186 -12.04 1.97 -14.66
N PRO A 187 -12.82 1.10 -15.34
CA PRO A 187 -13.42 1.43 -16.63
C PRO A 187 -14.52 2.51 -16.53
N ALA A 188 -14.99 2.85 -15.34
CA ALA A 188 -15.94 3.96 -15.16
C ALA A 188 -15.27 5.33 -15.32
N ALA A 189 -13.96 5.44 -15.07
CA ALA A 189 -13.22 6.70 -15.20
C ALA A 189 -12.88 7.04 -16.66
N ALA A 190 -12.51 6.04 -17.46
CA ALA A 190 -12.15 6.21 -18.86
C ALA A 190 -12.55 5.00 -19.71
N ALA A 191 -13.07 5.28 -20.90
CA ALA A 191 -13.23 4.28 -21.95
C ALA A 191 -11.89 4.14 -22.72
N VAL A 192 -11.40 2.91 -22.86
CA VAL A 192 -10.14 2.61 -23.55
C VAL A 192 -10.37 1.63 -24.68
N THR A 193 -9.75 1.88 -25.83
CA THR A 193 -9.80 1.02 -27.01
C THR A 193 -8.42 0.88 -27.64
N ILE A 194 -8.20 -0.24 -28.35
CA ILE A 194 -6.99 -0.44 -29.15
C ILE A 194 -7.40 -0.54 -30.61
N ALA A 195 -6.76 0.27 -31.45
CA ALA A 195 -6.91 0.23 -32.90
C ALA A 195 -5.54 0.51 -33.55
N ASP A 196 -5.19 -0.24 -34.59
CA ASP A 196 -3.93 -0.08 -35.33
C ASP A 196 -2.66 -0.06 -34.45
N GLY A 197 -2.66 -0.88 -33.38
CA GLY A 197 -1.55 -0.98 -32.42
C GLY A 197 -1.41 0.21 -31.46
N ARG A 198 -2.40 1.11 -31.41
CA ARG A 198 -2.41 2.32 -30.57
C ARG A 198 -3.55 2.27 -29.54
N LEU A 199 -3.32 2.88 -28.38
CA LEU A 199 -4.31 3.01 -27.32
C LEU A 199 -5.06 4.33 -27.48
N THR A 200 -6.39 4.32 -27.55
CA THR A 200 -7.20 5.52 -27.42
C THR A 200 -7.90 5.53 -26.06
N ALA A 201 -7.78 6.61 -25.32
CA ALA A 201 -8.44 6.82 -24.03
C ALA A 201 -9.38 8.03 -24.11
N GLN A 202 -10.64 7.84 -23.70
CA GLN A 202 -11.63 8.88 -23.55
C GLN A 202 -11.92 9.10 -22.06
N GLY A 203 -11.68 10.32 -21.57
CA GLY A 203 -11.99 10.68 -20.18
C GLY A 203 -13.49 10.80 -19.95
N LEU A 204 -14.05 10.04 -19.01
CA LEU A 204 -15.49 10.04 -18.71
C LEU A 204 -15.82 10.85 -17.46
N VAL A 205 -15.11 10.59 -16.37
CA VAL A 205 -15.27 11.30 -15.09
C VAL A 205 -13.91 11.63 -14.48
N PRO A 206 -13.78 12.76 -13.77
CA PRO A 206 -12.55 13.07 -13.04
C PRO A 206 -12.17 11.92 -12.12
N GLY A 207 -10.93 11.47 -12.18
CA GLY A 207 -10.50 10.30 -11.41
C GLY A 207 -9.22 9.69 -11.96
N ARG A 208 -9.01 8.41 -11.63
CA ARG A 208 -7.82 7.65 -12.02
C ARG A 208 -8.20 6.23 -12.40
N THR A 209 -7.40 5.62 -13.27
CA THR A 209 -7.41 4.19 -13.55
C THR A 209 -6.00 3.71 -13.86
N GLY A 210 -5.65 2.50 -13.45
CA GLY A 210 -4.44 1.82 -13.88
C GLY A 210 -4.67 1.06 -15.19
N LEU A 211 -3.71 1.12 -16.10
CA LEU A 211 -3.72 0.37 -17.36
C LEU A 211 -2.64 -0.71 -17.32
N ALA A 212 -3.04 -1.97 -17.52
CA ALA A 212 -2.12 -3.05 -17.82
C ALA A 212 -2.07 -3.25 -19.35
N LEU A 213 -1.01 -2.78 -19.98
CA LEU A 213 -0.79 -2.86 -21.42
C LEU A 213 -0.04 -4.15 -21.76
N THR A 214 -0.43 -4.80 -22.85
CA THR A 214 0.28 -5.92 -23.47
C THR A 214 0.70 -5.52 -24.88
N PHE A 215 1.96 -5.80 -25.23
CA PHE A 215 2.55 -5.47 -26.52
C PHE A 215 2.69 -6.71 -27.41
N ALA A 216 2.91 -6.49 -28.71
CA ALA A 216 3.02 -7.55 -29.71
C ALA A 216 4.16 -8.56 -29.45
N ASP A 217 5.20 -8.17 -28.71
CA ASP A 217 6.32 -9.04 -28.30
C ASP A 217 6.05 -9.78 -26.97
N GLY A 218 4.87 -9.60 -26.37
CA GLY A 218 4.49 -10.19 -25.09
C GLY A 218 4.90 -9.36 -23.86
N THR A 219 5.63 -8.25 -24.04
CA THR A 219 5.99 -7.36 -22.94
C THR A 219 4.74 -6.77 -22.29
N ARG A 220 4.80 -6.52 -20.98
CA ARG A 220 3.76 -5.83 -20.21
C ARG A 220 4.28 -4.52 -19.64
N CYS A 221 3.41 -3.50 -19.62
CA CYS A 221 3.67 -2.22 -18.98
C CYS A 221 2.47 -1.84 -18.11
N PHE A 222 2.75 -1.29 -16.93
CA PHE A 222 1.75 -0.67 -16.06
C PHE A 222 1.90 0.85 -16.13
N MET A 223 0.79 1.51 -16.41
CA MET A 223 0.73 2.96 -16.60
C MET A 223 -0.56 3.51 -16.00
N GLY A 224 -0.43 4.54 -15.17
CA GLY A 224 -1.58 5.27 -14.67
C GLY A 224 -2.22 6.11 -15.78
N LEU A 225 -3.54 6.26 -15.71
CA LEU A 225 -4.30 7.22 -16.51
C LEU A 225 -5.09 8.11 -15.55
N ARG A 226 -4.74 9.40 -15.53
CA ARG A 226 -5.46 10.43 -14.78
C ARG A 226 -6.50 11.09 -15.68
N ILE A 227 -7.69 11.30 -15.16
CA ILE A 227 -8.75 12.03 -15.84
C ILE A 227 -8.94 13.34 -15.08
N ASP A 228 -8.51 14.42 -15.72
CA ASP A 228 -8.68 15.77 -15.21
C ASP A 228 -10.13 16.22 -15.38
N ALA A 229 -10.58 17.18 -14.58
CA ALA A 229 -11.83 17.88 -14.87
C ALA A 229 -11.77 18.54 -16.24
N ALA A 230 -12.93 18.83 -16.84
CA ALA A 230 -12.99 19.50 -18.14
C ALA A 230 -12.21 20.85 -18.14
N GLY A 231 -12.21 21.55 -17.00
CA GLY A 231 -11.44 22.78 -16.78
C GLY A 231 -9.94 22.59 -16.50
N GLY A 232 -9.46 21.34 -16.42
CA GLY A 232 -8.04 20.99 -16.19
C GLY A 232 -7.63 20.85 -14.72
N SER A 233 -8.55 21.02 -13.76
CA SER A 233 -8.22 20.78 -12.35
C SER A 233 -8.00 19.30 -12.07
N LEU A 234 -7.04 19.00 -11.20
CA LEU A 234 -6.70 17.64 -10.80
C LEU A 234 -7.85 16.97 -10.04
N PRO A 235 -8.03 15.65 -10.19
CA PRO A 235 -9.03 14.91 -9.44
C PRO A 235 -8.58 14.69 -7.98
N GLY A 236 -9.54 14.84 -7.06
CA GLY A 236 -9.37 14.53 -5.63
C GLY A 236 -9.38 13.02 -5.34
N LEU A 237 -9.80 12.65 -4.12
CA LEU A 237 -10.07 11.26 -3.77
C LEU A 237 -11.25 10.71 -4.60
N PRO A 238 -11.17 9.46 -5.09
CA PRO A 238 -12.32 8.80 -5.70
C PRO A 238 -13.50 8.72 -4.73
N GLY A 239 -14.70 9.01 -5.23
CA GLY A 239 -15.89 9.23 -4.40
C GLY A 239 -16.97 8.14 -4.53
N PRO A 240 -17.97 8.17 -3.62
CA PRO A 240 -18.08 9.11 -2.49
C PRO A 240 -17.21 8.70 -1.28
N VAL A 241 -16.69 7.48 -1.25
CA VAL A 241 -15.68 7.00 -0.30
C VAL A 241 -14.58 6.29 -1.06
N ALA A 242 -13.34 6.69 -0.82
CA ALA A 242 -12.18 5.99 -1.37
C ALA A 242 -11.84 4.76 -0.53
N VAL A 243 -11.68 3.61 -1.18
CA VAL A 243 -11.32 2.36 -0.48
C VAL A 243 -9.88 2.00 -0.80
N GLY A 244 -9.10 1.69 0.24
CA GLY A 244 -7.71 1.30 0.09
C GLY A 244 -7.31 0.11 0.93
N SER A 245 -6.11 -0.42 0.64
CA SER A 245 -5.49 -1.43 1.47
C SER A 245 -3.99 -1.21 1.61
N VAL A 246 -3.44 -1.72 2.71
CA VAL A 246 -2.01 -1.74 2.98
C VAL A 246 -1.32 -2.59 1.92
N SER A 247 -0.13 -2.16 1.54
CA SER A 247 0.70 -2.86 0.57
C SER A 247 2.14 -2.47 0.79
N GLU A 248 3.02 -3.47 0.72
CA GLU A 248 4.43 -3.25 0.47
C GLU A 248 4.70 -3.25 -1.04
N ASP A 249 5.93 -2.90 -1.42
CA ASP A 249 6.46 -3.13 -2.77
C ASP A 249 7.22 -4.47 -2.87
N SER A 250 6.83 -5.44 -2.03
CA SER A 250 7.29 -6.82 -2.15
C SER A 250 6.76 -7.45 -3.45
N ASP A 251 7.44 -8.49 -3.97
CA ASP A 251 6.99 -9.21 -5.16
C ASP A 251 5.56 -9.77 -5.00
N ALA A 252 5.21 -10.27 -3.81
CA ALA A 252 3.90 -10.82 -3.52
C ALA A 252 2.80 -9.75 -3.57
N ASP A 253 3.03 -8.60 -2.93
CA ASP A 253 2.06 -7.50 -2.92
C ASP A 253 1.91 -6.87 -4.30
N LEU A 254 3.03 -6.61 -4.99
CA LEU A 254 2.97 -6.08 -6.35
C LEU A 254 2.29 -7.07 -7.30
N ALA A 255 2.47 -8.39 -7.12
CA ALA A 255 1.74 -9.38 -7.89
C ALA A 255 0.23 -9.29 -7.68
N PHE A 256 -0.25 -9.07 -6.44
CA PHE A 256 -1.67 -8.84 -6.18
C PHE A 256 -2.21 -7.64 -6.98
N TRP A 257 -1.52 -6.50 -6.92
CA TRP A 257 -1.97 -5.28 -7.61
C TRP A 257 -1.84 -5.36 -9.13
N ARG A 258 -0.77 -5.94 -9.65
CA ARG A 258 -0.46 -6.05 -11.09
C ARG A 258 -1.32 -7.10 -11.80
N ASN A 259 -1.82 -8.11 -11.09
CA ASN A 259 -2.68 -9.16 -11.66
C ASN A 259 -4.17 -8.76 -11.74
N HIS A 260 -4.44 -7.50 -12.07
CA HIS A 260 -5.81 -7.02 -12.24
C HIS A 260 -6.50 -7.68 -13.44
N VAL A 261 -7.77 -8.09 -13.25
CA VAL A 261 -8.67 -8.55 -14.29
C VAL A 261 -10.03 -7.88 -14.14
N ALA A 262 -10.84 -7.86 -15.20
CA ALA A 262 -12.19 -7.27 -15.12
C ALA A 262 -13.16 -8.12 -14.29
N GLY A 263 -14.22 -7.48 -13.80
CA GLY A 263 -15.34 -8.14 -13.10
C GLY A 263 -15.03 -8.50 -11.64
N PRO A 264 -15.78 -9.45 -11.05
CA PRO A 264 -15.67 -9.80 -9.62
C PRO A 264 -14.29 -10.33 -9.19
N LYS A 265 -13.47 -10.79 -10.15
CA LYS A 265 -12.08 -11.24 -9.91
C LYS A 265 -11.08 -10.09 -9.94
N GLY A 266 -11.54 -8.86 -10.11
CA GLY A 266 -10.66 -7.70 -10.16
C GLY A 266 -9.99 -7.38 -8.83
N THR A 267 -9.07 -6.45 -8.92
CA THR A 267 -8.33 -5.86 -7.79
C THR A 267 -8.46 -4.34 -7.80
N ARG A 268 -9.63 -3.82 -8.21
CA ARG A 268 -9.88 -2.37 -8.17
C ARG A 268 -9.97 -1.93 -6.71
N ALA A 269 -9.14 -0.96 -6.38
CA ALA A 269 -9.20 -0.11 -5.19
C ALA A 269 -8.83 1.31 -5.65
N ASP A 270 -8.91 2.28 -4.73
CA ASP A 270 -8.60 3.69 -5.01
C ASP A 270 -7.26 4.11 -4.39
N ILE A 271 -6.94 3.54 -3.22
CA ILE A 271 -5.78 3.89 -2.41
C ILE A 271 -4.90 2.64 -2.19
N ARG A 272 -3.59 2.82 -2.27
CA ARG A 272 -2.60 1.94 -1.61
C ARG A 272 -2.03 2.72 -0.45
N TYR A 273 -1.82 2.09 0.70
CA TYR A 273 -1.07 2.73 1.78
C TYR A 273 0.09 1.87 2.30
N ILE A 274 1.08 2.55 2.87
CA ILE A 274 2.30 1.93 3.42
C ILE A 274 2.71 2.65 4.70
N TYR A 275 3.43 1.95 5.56
CA TYR A 275 4.05 2.54 6.75
C TYR A 275 5.42 3.13 6.44
N ILE A 276 5.64 4.35 6.92
CA ILE A 276 6.93 5.04 6.99
C ILE A 276 7.31 5.07 8.47
N ASN A 277 7.95 4.00 8.94
CA ASN A 277 8.07 3.64 10.35
C ASN A 277 9.47 3.18 10.76
N GLY A 278 9.63 2.75 12.02
CA GLY A 278 10.90 2.29 12.59
C GLY A 278 11.75 3.42 13.17
N GLY A 279 11.16 4.61 13.31
CA GLY A 279 11.78 5.78 13.91
C GLY A 279 12.76 6.52 13.00
N PRO A 280 13.21 7.71 13.42
CA PRO A 280 13.98 8.61 12.57
C PRO A 280 15.47 8.25 12.46
N ILE A 281 15.96 7.30 13.27
CA ILE A 281 17.40 6.94 13.35
C ILE A 281 17.66 5.61 12.63
N ALA A 282 16.92 4.56 12.98
CA ALA A 282 17.14 3.19 12.47
C ALA A 282 15.98 2.70 11.58
N GLY A 283 14.99 3.56 11.31
CA GLY A 283 13.77 3.18 10.62
C GLY A 283 13.88 3.11 9.13
N TRP A 284 12.73 3.29 8.47
CA TRP A 284 12.47 3.01 7.07
C TRP A 284 13.62 3.38 6.13
N LYS A 285 14.20 4.57 6.32
CA LYS A 285 15.27 5.09 5.45
C LYS A 285 16.57 4.29 5.55
N SER A 286 16.82 3.64 6.67
CA SER A 286 18.05 2.87 6.94
C SER A 286 17.98 1.46 6.36
N TRP A 287 16.80 0.82 6.37
CA TRP A 287 16.61 -0.53 5.85
C TRP A 287 16.01 -0.59 4.43
N ASP A 288 15.31 0.46 4.01
CA ASP A 288 14.83 0.65 2.64
C ASP A 288 14.92 2.15 2.24
N PRO A 289 16.08 2.58 1.72
CA PRO A 289 16.30 3.98 1.36
C PRO A 289 15.32 4.53 0.31
N ASP A 290 14.71 3.68 -0.50
CA ASP A 290 13.80 4.11 -1.59
C ASP A 290 12.32 3.89 -1.25
N ARG A 291 11.98 3.43 -0.04
CA ARG A 291 10.63 3.02 0.35
C ARG A 291 9.52 3.98 -0.09
N ALA A 292 9.64 5.25 0.28
CA ALA A 292 8.64 6.27 -0.05
C ALA A 292 8.60 6.59 -1.57
N VAL A 293 9.77 6.58 -2.21
CA VAL A 293 9.94 6.89 -3.64
C VAL A 293 9.38 5.75 -4.50
N SER A 294 9.78 4.52 -4.24
CA SER A 294 9.30 3.32 -4.94
C SER A 294 7.79 3.21 -4.82
N PHE A 295 7.27 3.32 -3.59
CA PHE A 295 5.83 3.17 -3.35
C PHE A 295 4.99 4.22 -4.07
N ALA A 296 5.47 5.47 -4.10
CA ALA A 296 4.83 6.54 -4.88
C ALA A 296 4.83 6.22 -6.39
N LYS A 297 5.97 5.76 -6.93
CA LYS A 297 6.09 5.40 -8.36
C LYS A 297 5.13 4.27 -8.73
N GLU A 298 5.14 3.18 -7.98
CA GLU A 298 4.29 2.02 -8.23
C GLU A 298 2.81 2.38 -8.10
N SER A 299 2.44 3.19 -7.11
CA SER A 299 1.06 3.66 -6.94
C SER A 299 0.59 4.49 -8.15
N LEU A 300 1.42 5.40 -8.66
CA LEU A 300 1.10 6.17 -9.87
C LEU A 300 0.99 5.26 -11.11
N ALA A 301 1.92 4.33 -11.30
CA ALA A 301 1.89 3.36 -12.40
C ALA A 301 0.64 2.45 -12.36
N LEU A 302 0.13 2.16 -11.15
CA LEU A 302 -1.08 1.37 -10.93
C LEU A 302 -2.38 2.20 -10.99
N GLY A 303 -2.26 3.53 -11.14
CA GLY A 303 -3.38 4.47 -11.16
C GLY A 303 -4.08 4.63 -9.81
N LEU A 304 -3.34 4.48 -8.71
CA LEU A 304 -3.82 4.52 -7.32
C LEU A 304 -3.28 5.76 -6.60
N VAL A 305 -4.02 6.22 -5.59
CA VAL A 305 -3.56 7.33 -4.73
C VAL A 305 -2.72 6.75 -3.58
N PRO A 306 -1.43 7.09 -3.45
CA PRO A 306 -0.61 6.62 -2.34
C PRO A 306 -0.97 7.34 -1.05
N PHE A 307 -1.09 6.58 0.04
CA PHE A 307 -1.20 7.07 1.41
C PHE A 307 0.00 6.57 2.22
N PHE A 308 0.52 7.43 3.09
CA PHE A 308 1.67 7.10 3.94
C PHE A 308 1.28 7.24 5.40
N VAL A 309 1.45 6.19 6.17
CA VAL A 309 1.33 6.24 7.63
C VAL A 309 2.70 6.62 8.18
N PHE A 310 2.88 7.90 8.50
CA PHE A 310 4.13 8.41 9.05
C PHE A 310 4.13 8.17 10.56
N TYR A 311 4.89 7.16 10.98
CA TYR A 311 4.80 6.58 12.32
C TYR A 311 6.19 6.43 12.94
N ASN A 312 6.71 7.54 13.49
CA ASN A 312 8.11 7.62 13.90
C ASN A 312 8.32 8.14 15.32
N ILE A 313 7.31 8.70 16.00
CA ILE A 313 7.43 9.06 17.41
C ILE A 313 7.32 7.83 18.31
N PRO A 314 6.33 6.93 18.19
CA PRO A 314 6.21 5.82 19.15
C PRO A 314 7.19 4.64 18.97
N ASP A 315 8.02 4.69 17.92
CA ASP A 315 8.96 3.66 17.48
C ASP A 315 9.57 2.75 18.59
N GLY A 316 9.65 1.43 18.29
CA GLY A 316 10.50 0.48 19.02
C GLY A 316 10.03 0.04 20.42
N GLY A 317 8.92 0.58 20.94
CA GLY A 317 8.42 0.24 22.27
C GLY A 317 7.16 1.01 22.69
N GLU A 318 6.22 1.15 21.75
CA GLU A 318 4.95 1.88 21.80
C GLU A 318 4.35 1.97 23.22
N SER A 319 4.54 3.13 23.86
CA SER A 319 4.01 3.38 25.19
C SER A 319 4.06 4.86 25.52
N TYR A 320 3.26 5.28 26.50
CA TYR A 320 3.34 6.63 27.05
C TYR A 320 4.77 7.04 27.45
N THR A 321 5.53 6.12 28.05
CA THR A 321 6.90 6.41 28.51
C THR A 321 7.82 6.67 27.32
N THR A 322 7.78 5.79 26.32
CA THR A 322 8.58 5.88 25.10
C THR A 322 8.27 7.17 24.34
N ASP A 323 6.99 7.45 24.13
CA ASP A 323 6.53 8.66 23.44
C ASP A 323 7.03 9.91 24.13
N LEU A 324 6.91 9.97 25.45
CA LEU A 324 7.34 11.11 26.25
C LEU A 324 8.86 11.29 26.20
N GLU A 325 9.63 10.21 26.30
CA GLU A 325 11.09 10.23 26.17
C GLU A 325 11.53 10.76 24.81
N HIS A 326 10.90 10.30 23.73
CA HIS A 326 11.21 10.74 22.38
C HIS A 326 10.90 12.21 22.15
N VAL A 327 9.71 12.69 22.52
CA VAL A 327 9.36 14.11 22.30
C VAL A 327 10.11 15.06 23.21
N GLN A 328 10.66 14.60 24.34
CA GLN A 328 11.51 15.41 25.22
C GLN A 328 12.99 15.41 24.80
N ASN A 329 13.40 14.45 23.97
CA ASN A 329 14.76 14.35 23.50
C ASN A 329 15.01 15.24 22.28
N ALA A 330 15.82 16.28 22.46
CA ALA A 330 16.12 17.26 21.40
C ALA A 330 16.85 16.64 20.19
N ASP A 331 17.74 15.66 20.40
CA ASP A 331 18.46 14.99 19.31
C ASP A 331 17.51 14.08 18.53
N TYR A 332 16.62 13.38 19.22
CA TYR A 332 15.60 12.54 18.60
C TYR A 332 14.65 13.37 17.75
N MET A 333 14.12 14.48 18.30
CA MET A 333 13.23 15.37 17.55
C MET A 333 13.94 16.07 16.40
N ALA A 334 15.23 16.42 16.53
CA ALA A 334 16.01 16.92 15.40
C ALA A 334 16.12 15.88 14.27
N ALA A 335 16.37 14.61 14.60
CA ALA A 335 16.37 13.51 13.63
C ALA A 335 14.98 13.31 13.01
N TYR A 336 13.92 13.36 13.82
CA TYR A 336 12.52 13.30 13.39
C TYR A 336 12.21 14.33 12.30
N TYR A 337 12.55 15.60 12.54
CA TYR A 337 12.27 16.66 11.57
C TYR A 337 13.09 16.51 10.28
N SER A 338 14.34 16.03 10.39
CA SER A 338 15.15 15.68 9.22
C SER A 338 14.53 14.54 8.42
N ASN A 339 14.01 13.52 9.10
CA ASN A 339 13.36 12.37 8.49
C ASN A 339 12.04 12.77 7.79
N LEU A 340 11.19 13.56 8.47
CA LEU A 340 9.95 14.10 7.91
C LEU A 340 10.22 14.97 6.66
N THR A 341 11.24 15.84 6.72
CA THR A 341 11.64 16.68 5.58
C THR A 341 12.09 15.82 4.40
N THR A 342 12.90 14.79 4.68
CA THR A 342 13.37 13.84 3.65
C THR A 342 12.19 13.15 2.98
N PHE A 343 11.32 12.52 3.77
CA PHE A 343 10.08 11.88 3.29
C PHE A 343 9.25 12.81 2.41
N LEU A 344 8.90 14.00 2.91
CA LEU A 344 8.04 14.95 2.19
C LEU A 344 8.66 15.42 0.87
N SER A 345 9.97 15.71 0.88
CA SER A 345 10.68 16.19 -0.31
C SER A 345 10.77 15.10 -1.39
N GLU A 346 11.11 13.87 -1.00
CA GLU A 346 11.25 12.73 -1.90
C GLU A 346 9.91 12.34 -2.51
N THR A 347 8.87 12.22 -1.68
CA THR A 347 7.51 11.92 -2.16
C THR A 347 7.02 13.03 -3.09
N THR A 348 7.17 14.31 -2.73
CA THR A 348 6.69 15.42 -3.58
C THR A 348 7.40 15.49 -4.92
N ALA A 349 8.70 15.15 -4.96
CA ALA A 349 9.46 15.06 -6.20
C ALA A 349 8.88 14.00 -7.17
N VAL A 350 8.42 12.86 -6.65
CA VAL A 350 7.75 11.82 -7.45
C VAL A 350 6.33 12.24 -7.84
N MET A 351 5.56 12.77 -6.90
CA MET A 351 4.15 13.07 -7.11
C MET A 351 3.93 14.23 -8.09
N GLN A 352 4.81 15.24 -8.12
CA GLN A 352 4.73 16.39 -9.03
C GLN A 352 3.33 17.06 -9.05
N GLY A 353 2.76 17.29 -7.87
CA GLY A 353 1.43 17.88 -7.72
C GLY A 353 0.26 16.88 -7.75
N GLU A 354 0.52 15.60 -8.03
CA GLU A 354 -0.46 14.55 -7.76
C GLU A 354 -0.85 14.48 -6.29
N LEU A 355 -2.09 14.05 -6.06
CA LEU A 355 -2.62 13.85 -4.73
C LEU A 355 -1.93 12.66 -4.04
N TYR A 356 -1.51 12.84 -2.79
CA TYR A 356 -1.13 11.76 -1.88
C TYR A 356 -1.64 12.04 -0.45
N GLY A 357 -1.79 10.99 0.35
CA GLY A 357 -2.27 11.06 1.73
C GLY A 357 -1.15 10.87 2.76
N VAL A 358 -1.26 11.49 3.93
CA VAL A 358 -0.39 11.25 5.10
C VAL A 358 -1.22 11.11 6.36
N ILE A 359 -1.12 9.97 7.05
CA ILE A 359 -1.68 9.73 8.38
C ILE A 359 -0.54 9.86 9.38
N LEU A 360 -0.69 10.76 10.35
CA LEU A 360 0.37 11.10 11.30
C LEU A 360 0.22 10.36 12.61
N GLU A 361 1.35 9.79 13.04
CA GLU A 361 1.68 9.34 14.39
C GLU A 361 0.52 8.62 15.08
N PRO A 362 0.12 7.44 14.55
CA PRO A 362 -0.72 6.53 15.30
C PRO A 362 -0.29 6.40 16.77
N ASP A 363 -1.25 6.28 17.68
CA ASP A 363 -1.06 5.99 19.11
C ASP A 363 -0.43 7.10 19.96
N PHE A 364 0.35 8.02 19.39
CA PHE A 364 1.06 9.07 20.11
C PHE A 364 0.14 9.93 20.99
N LEU A 365 -0.86 10.57 20.38
CA LEU A 365 -1.80 11.41 21.14
C LEU A 365 -2.70 10.57 22.05
N GLY A 366 -2.97 9.31 21.67
CA GLY A 366 -3.73 8.37 22.49
C GLY A 366 -3.04 8.08 23.81
N TYR A 367 -1.74 7.73 23.78
CA TYR A 367 -0.97 7.41 24.98
C TYR A 367 -0.83 8.62 25.90
N LEU A 368 -0.56 9.80 25.33
CA LEU A 368 -0.50 11.04 26.10
C LEU A 368 -1.84 11.35 26.77
N GLN A 369 -2.95 11.26 26.05
CA GLN A 369 -4.29 11.52 26.62
C GLN A 369 -4.62 10.55 27.74
N GLN A 370 -4.37 9.26 27.52
CA GLN A 370 -4.79 8.22 28.44
C GLN A 370 -3.95 8.21 29.73
N ASN A 371 -2.65 8.51 29.64
CA ASN A 371 -1.70 8.18 30.72
C ASN A 371 -1.05 9.40 31.38
N SER A 372 -1.02 10.58 30.74
CA SER A 372 -0.33 11.74 31.32
C SER A 372 -1.05 12.34 32.54
N GLY A 373 -2.38 12.27 32.56
CA GLY A 373 -3.21 13.03 33.51
C GLY A 373 -3.11 14.56 33.33
N LEU A 374 -2.57 15.04 32.20
CA LEU A 374 -2.28 16.44 31.93
C LEU A 374 -2.92 16.90 30.60
N PRO A 375 -3.32 18.18 30.49
CA PRO A 375 -3.63 18.75 29.18
C PRO A 375 -2.37 18.83 28.30
N PRO A 376 -2.48 18.81 26.96
CA PRO A 376 -1.32 18.83 26.06
C PRO A 376 -0.36 20.00 26.31
N SER A 377 -0.89 21.18 26.64
CA SER A 377 -0.10 22.38 26.91
C SER A 377 0.73 22.32 28.20
N ALA A 378 0.55 21.30 29.04
CA ALA A 378 1.33 21.07 30.25
C ALA A 378 2.36 19.94 30.08
N ILE A 379 2.38 19.25 28.93
CA ILE A 379 3.34 18.19 28.63
C ILE A 379 4.51 18.82 27.89
N ALA A 380 5.67 18.86 28.54
CA ALA A 380 6.89 19.44 27.99
C ALA A 380 7.49 18.56 26.89
N THR A 381 8.00 19.20 25.83
CA THR A 381 8.71 18.58 24.70
C THR A 381 9.99 19.37 24.39
N ALA A 382 10.81 18.87 23.48
CA ALA A 382 11.99 19.59 22.98
C ALA A 382 11.64 20.90 22.25
N ASP A 383 10.41 21.06 21.77
CA ASP A 383 9.92 22.26 21.09
C ASP A 383 9.22 23.24 22.05
N GLY A 384 9.05 22.88 23.31
CA GLY A 384 8.24 23.60 24.29
C GLY A 384 7.20 22.67 24.90
N THR A 385 6.04 22.55 24.25
CA THR A 385 4.93 21.69 24.66
C THR A 385 4.40 20.84 23.50
N VAL A 386 3.51 19.89 23.79
CA VAL A 386 2.88 19.06 22.75
C VAL A 386 2.24 19.91 21.64
N PRO A 387 1.47 20.99 21.94
CA PRO A 387 1.00 21.93 20.92
C PRO A 387 2.08 22.51 20.01
N ASP A 388 3.25 22.85 20.55
CA ASP A 388 4.36 23.41 19.78
C ASP A 388 4.95 22.36 18.83
N THR A 389 5.13 21.13 19.32
CA THR A 389 5.60 19.99 18.51
C THR A 389 4.62 19.67 17.38
N VAL A 390 3.32 19.54 17.67
CA VAL A 390 2.27 19.27 16.67
C VAL A 390 2.19 20.40 15.64
N GLN A 391 2.23 21.66 16.09
CA GLN A 391 2.21 22.80 15.19
C GLN A 391 3.41 22.82 14.26
N ARG A 392 4.60 22.47 14.76
CA ARG A 392 5.82 22.37 13.95
C ARG A 392 5.72 21.27 12.89
N ILE A 393 5.18 20.09 13.24
CA ILE A 393 4.93 18.98 12.31
C ILE A 393 3.97 19.42 11.21
N ASN A 394 2.81 19.98 11.59
CA ASN A 394 1.79 20.44 10.64
C ASN A 394 2.33 21.54 9.70
N ALA A 395 3.12 22.47 10.24
CA ALA A 395 3.75 23.52 9.45
C ALA A 395 4.79 22.98 8.44
N ALA A 396 5.55 21.94 8.81
CA ALA A 396 6.49 21.29 7.90
C ALA A 396 5.77 20.66 6.70
N ILE A 397 4.65 19.96 6.94
CA ILE A 397 3.88 19.31 5.87
C ILE A 397 3.26 20.34 4.92
N ARG A 398 2.60 21.38 5.44
CA ARG A 398 2.05 22.44 4.58
C ARG A 398 3.12 23.25 3.87
N GLY A 399 4.22 23.54 4.55
CA GLY A 399 5.33 24.32 4.00
C GLY A 399 6.01 23.66 2.81
N ASN A 400 5.91 22.33 2.67
CA ASN A 400 6.51 21.57 1.59
C ASN A 400 5.85 21.80 0.20
N GLY A 401 4.63 22.35 0.15
CA GLY A 401 4.01 22.82 -1.11
C GLY A 401 3.47 21.74 -2.06
N GLY A 402 3.38 20.47 -1.63
CA GLY A 402 2.76 19.37 -2.37
C GLY A 402 1.23 19.33 -2.27
N ASN A 403 0.57 18.57 -3.14
CA ASN A 403 -0.87 18.28 -3.07
C ASN A 403 -1.12 17.14 -2.06
N VAL A 404 -0.93 17.46 -0.78
CA VAL A 404 -1.00 16.51 0.32
C VAL A 404 -2.32 16.63 1.08
N LEU A 405 -3.03 15.52 1.23
CA LEU A 405 -4.07 15.36 2.25
C LEU A 405 -3.43 14.79 3.51
N PHE A 406 -3.40 15.52 4.61
CA PHE A 406 -2.89 14.96 5.86
C PHE A 406 -3.85 15.10 7.02
N GLY A 407 -3.73 14.18 7.97
CA GLY A 407 -4.53 14.15 9.18
C GLY A 407 -3.84 13.37 10.29
N TRP A 408 -4.34 13.57 11.50
CA TRP A 408 -3.85 12.89 12.69
C TRP A 408 -4.69 11.66 12.98
N GLN A 409 -4.03 10.56 13.32
CA GLN A 409 -4.70 9.39 13.86
C GLN A 409 -5.00 9.61 15.34
N LEU A 410 -6.19 9.19 15.76
CA LEU A 410 -6.64 9.15 17.15
C LEU A 410 -7.16 7.76 17.45
N ASN A 411 -7.23 7.41 18.73
CA ASN A 411 -7.54 6.05 19.17
C ASN A 411 -8.85 5.94 19.94
N LEU A 412 -9.56 4.84 19.75
CA LEU A 412 -10.77 4.51 20.51
C LEU A 412 -10.53 4.37 22.02
N TRP A 413 -9.29 4.07 22.41
CA TRP A 413 -8.90 3.86 23.81
C TRP A 413 -8.36 5.09 24.53
N ALA A 414 -8.14 6.18 23.81
CA ALA A 414 -7.46 7.37 24.32
C ALA A 414 -8.16 7.99 25.54
N SER A 415 -9.49 7.89 25.64
CA SER A 415 -10.22 8.40 26.80
C SER A 415 -9.85 7.60 28.07
N PRO A 416 -9.30 8.25 29.11
CA PRO A 416 -8.89 7.56 30.35
C PRO A 416 -10.06 7.05 31.19
N THR A 417 -11.27 7.59 30.96
CA THR A 417 -12.45 7.29 31.79
C THR A 417 -13.52 6.51 31.02
N ALA A 418 -13.59 6.66 29.71
CA ALA A 418 -14.60 5.98 28.91
C ALA A 418 -14.18 4.56 28.49
N THR A 419 -12.89 4.27 28.37
CA THR A 419 -12.42 2.95 27.90
C THR A 419 -12.74 1.86 28.91
N GLY A 420 -13.61 0.92 28.53
CA GLY A 420 -14.01 -0.22 29.36
C GLY A 420 -13.13 -1.44 29.14
N GLY A 421 -13.38 -2.52 29.90
CA GLY A 421 -12.66 -3.78 29.75
C GLY A 421 -12.78 -4.42 28.37
N LYS A 422 -13.84 -4.08 27.60
CA LYS A 422 -14.03 -4.50 26.20
C LYS A 422 -13.89 -3.36 25.18
N GLY A 423 -13.35 -2.21 25.59
CA GLY A 423 -13.26 -1.01 24.76
C GLY A 423 -14.53 -0.16 24.75
N VAL A 424 -14.41 1.07 24.23
CA VAL A 424 -15.48 2.09 24.30
C VAL A 424 -16.72 1.72 23.47
N ILE A 425 -16.55 1.07 22.33
CA ILE A 425 -17.66 0.72 21.42
C ILE A 425 -18.61 -0.31 22.05
N ARG A 426 -18.10 -1.13 22.99
CA ARG A 426 -18.86 -2.18 23.68
C ARG A 426 -19.47 -1.73 25.00
N ARG A 427 -19.41 -0.45 25.35
CA ARG A 427 -20.13 0.08 26.52
C ARG A 427 -21.64 -0.17 26.46
N THR A 428 -22.18 -0.41 25.27
CA THR A 428 -23.60 -0.73 25.04
C THR A 428 -23.99 -2.18 25.34
N ASP A 429 -23.02 -3.04 25.67
CA ASP A 429 -23.30 -4.41 26.09
C ASP A 429 -24.18 -4.43 27.35
N ASP A 430 -25.03 -5.46 27.46
CA ASP A 430 -25.89 -5.66 28.64
C ASP A 430 -25.12 -5.93 29.94
N ASP A 431 -23.92 -6.52 29.83
CA ASP A 431 -23.05 -6.81 30.95
C ASP A 431 -22.10 -5.63 31.30
N ASP A 432 -22.27 -4.47 30.65
CA ASP A 432 -21.60 -3.21 30.99
C ASP A 432 -22.62 -2.10 31.31
N GLN A 433 -22.83 -1.11 30.42
CA GLN A 433 -23.72 0.03 30.70
C GLN A 433 -25.10 -0.08 30.01
N GLY A 434 -25.27 -1.07 29.12
CA GLY A 434 -26.46 -1.19 28.29
C GLY A 434 -26.58 -0.10 27.22
N TRP A 435 -27.55 -0.27 26.30
CA TRP A 435 -27.65 0.51 25.07
C TRP A 435 -27.65 2.03 25.26
N THR A 436 -28.56 2.57 26.06
CA THR A 436 -28.76 4.03 26.19
C THR A 436 -27.58 4.71 26.88
N ALA A 437 -27.14 4.19 28.03
CA ALA A 437 -26.02 4.79 28.77
C ALA A 437 -24.68 4.57 28.05
N GLY A 438 -24.48 3.39 27.46
CA GLY A 438 -23.30 3.08 26.67
C GLY A 438 -23.13 4.01 25.46
N ARG A 439 -24.21 4.30 24.72
CA ARG A 439 -24.15 5.27 23.60
C ARG A 439 -23.83 6.69 24.07
N ALA A 440 -24.36 7.10 25.22
CA ALA A 440 -24.00 8.40 25.80
C ALA A 440 -22.50 8.46 26.14
N THR A 441 -21.94 7.38 26.69
CA THR A 441 -20.49 7.25 26.96
C THR A 441 -19.66 7.28 25.68
N ILE A 442 -20.09 6.61 24.60
CA ILE A 442 -19.41 6.63 23.30
C ILE A 442 -19.34 8.04 22.73
N VAL A 443 -20.46 8.78 22.73
CA VAL A 443 -20.52 10.17 22.26
C VAL A 443 -19.65 11.09 23.14
N ALA A 444 -19.68 10.91 24.46
CA ALA A 444 -18.86 11.69 25.37
C ALA A 444 -17.36 11.43 25.14
N ALA A 445 -16.96 10.17 24.96
CA ALA A 445 -15.58 9.79 24.66
C ALA A 445 -15.08 10.40 23.34
N ALA A 446 -15.87 10.31 22.27
CA ALA A 446 -15.53 10.90 20.97
C ALA A 446 -15.28 12.41 21.09
N ARG A 447 -16.11 13.12 21.87
CA ARG A 447 -15.95 14.56 22.12
C ARG A 447 -14.74 14.88 22.99
N GLU A 448 -14.48 14.07 24.02
CA GLU A 448 -13.30 14.22 24.89
C GLU A 448 -12.00 14.04 24.09
N ILE A 449 -11.93 13.00 23.26
CA ILE A 449 -10.79 12.70 22.40
C ILE A 449 -10.58 13.81 21.37
N ALA A 450 -11.65 14.25 20.69
CA ALA A 450 -11.56 15.38 19.76
C ALA A 450 -11.09 16.67 20.46
N ALA A 451 -11.60 16.97 21.66
CA ALA A 451 -11.20 18.15 22.42
C ALA A 451 -9.72 18.10 22.83
N TYR A 452 -9.24 16.94 23.27
CA TYR A 452 -7.83 16.74 23.62
C TYR A 452 -6.93 16.94 22.39
N ALA A 453 -7.27 16.31 21.26
CA ALA A 453 -6.51 16.44 20.03
C ALA A 453 -6.51 17.88 19.50
N MET A 454 -7.65 18.57 19.52
CA MET A 454 -7.72 19.99 19.16
C MET A 454 -6.87 20.87 20.08
N ALA A 455 -6.86 20.59 21.40
CA ALA A 455 -5.99 21.27 22.35
C ALA A 455 -4.51 20.96 22.12
N ALA A 456 -4.18 19.78 21.60
CA ALA A 456 -2.84 19.42 21.13
C ALA A 456 -2.47 20.12 19.81
N GLY A 457 -3.40 20.84 19.17
CA GLY A 457 -3.10 21.66 18.00
C GLY A 457 -3.20 20.91 16.66
N ILE A 458 -3.85 19.75 16.59
CA ILE A 458 -3.91 18.95 15.34
C ILE A 458 -4.50 19.71 14.14
N LEU A 459 -5.33 20.73 14.39
CA LEU A 459 -5.95 21.55 13.33
C LEU A 459 -5.08 22.72 12.87
N SER A 460 -3.94 22.94 13.51
CA SER A 460 -2.96 23.95 13.09
C SER A 460 -2.48 23.65 11.66
N SER A 461 -2.13 24.70 10.92
CA SER A 461 -1.74 24.59 9.50
C SER A 461 -2.74 23.76 8.66
N GLN A 462 -4.03 23.87 8.97
CA GLN A 462 -5.12 23.36 8.15
C GLN A 462 -5.11 21.84 7.90
N ALA A 463 -4.78 20.97 8.86
CA ALA A 463 -4.94 19.51 8.69
C ALA A 463 -6.32 19.16 8.09
N ASP A 464 -6.36 18.21 7.14
CA ASP A 464 -7.50 17.97 6.27
C ASP A 464 -8.54 17.03 6.87
N PHE A 465 -8.10 16.02 7.60
CA PHE A 465 -8.95 14.98 8.16
C PHE A 465 -8.51 14.56 9.56
N VAL A 466 -9.36 13.80 10.24
CA VAL A 466 -9.00 13.01 11.41
C VAL A 466 -9.14 11.54 11.07
N SER A 467 -8.23 10.72 11.56
CA SER A 467 -8.23 9.28 11.33
C SER A 467 -8.56 8.54 12.63
N ILE A 468 -9.30 7.44 12.52
CA ILE A 468 -9.66 6.60 13.67
C ILE A 468 -9.55 5.14 13.29
N ASP A 469 -9.00 4.36 14.20
CA ASP A 469 -8.80 2.93 14.05
C ASP A 469 -9.90 2.10 14.68
N LYS A 470 -10.04 0.88 14.18
CA LYS A 470 -10.95 -0.10 14.79
C LYS A 470 -10.39 -0.60 16.13
N TYR A 471 -9.08 -0.59 16.31
CA TYR A 471 -8.41 -1.32 17.39
C TYR A 471 -8.33 -0.47 18.66
N GLY A 472 -9.40 -0.55 19.43
CA GLY A 472 -9.44 -0.01 20.79
C GLY A 472 -8.45 -0.67 21.76
N LEU A 473 -7.80 -1.79 21.46
CA LEU A 473 -6.86 -2.50 22.34
C LEU A 473 -6.07 -3.50 21.48
N ASP A 474 -4.76 -3.64 21.66
CA ASP A 474 -3.93 -4.59 20.89
C ASP A 474 -4.43 -6.03 21.06
N ALA A 475 -4.84 -6.61 19.94
CA ALA A 475 -5.82 -7.67 19.93
C ALA A 475 -5.19 -9.03 19.59
N GLY A 476 -4.61 -9.68 20.59
CA GLY A 476 -4.24 -11.09 20.51
C GLY A 476 -5.34 -11.99 21.06
N ILE A 477 -6.23 -12.47 20.17
CA ILE A 477 -7.14 -13.65 20.35
C ILE A 477 -8.12 -13.61 21.55
N SER A 478 -9.43 -13.70 21.27
CA SER A 478 -10.35 -14.48 22.15
C SER A 478 -11.62 -15.00 21.44
N SER A 479 -11.72 -16.33 21.41
CA SER A 479 -12.81 -17.27 21.10
C SER A 479 -13.81 -16.95 19.97
N PRO A 480 -13.67 -17.56 18.77
CA PRO A 480 -14.75 -17.58 17.77
C PRO A 480 -15.98 -18.40 18.21
N ALA A 481 -15.93 -19.15 19.31
CA ALA A 481 -17.08 -19.95 19.75
C ALA A 481 -18.19 -19.08 20.38
N ASP A 482 -17.81 -18.04 21.11
CA ASP A 482 -18.73 -17.10 21.77
C ASP A 482 -18.27 -15.65 21.50
N PRO A 483 -18.69 -15.06 20.36
CA PRO A 483 -18.29 -13.72 19.95
C PRO A 483 -18.63 -12.64 20.99
N ALA A 484 -19.63 -12.85 21.85
CA ALA A 484 -20.01 -11.88 22.88
C ALA A 484 -18.90 -11.66 23.93
N LYS A 485 -17.97 -12.61 24.08
CA LYS A 485 -16.79 -12.49 24.95
C LYS A 485 -15.59 -11.84 24.28
N SER A 486 -15.65 -11.66 22.96
CA SER A 486 -14.59 -10.98 22.22
C SER A 486 -14.67 -9.47 22.43
N THR A 487 -13.52 -8.85 22.63
CA THR A 487 -13.38 -7.38 22.68
C THR A 487 -13.36 -6.77 21.28
N TRP A 488 -13.05 -7.56 20.26
CA TRP A 488 -12.77 -7.09 18.88
C TRP A 488 -13.80 -7.54 17.84
N PHE A 489 -14.53 -8.63 18.10
CA PHE A 489 -15.43 -9.20 17.11
C PHE A 489 -16.83 -8.60 17.24
N TRP A 490 -17.16 -7.66 16.36
CA TRP A 490 -18.33 -6.80 16.46
C TRP A 490 -19.55 -7.38 15.72
N ASN A 491 -20.76 -7.16 16.24
CA ASN A 491 -22.02 -7.37 15.53
C ASN A 491 -22.47 -6.03 14.89
N SER A 492 -23.62 -6.00 14.22
CA SER A 492 -24.12 -4.77 13.57
C SER A 492 -24.31 -3.60 14.56
N ASP A 493 -24.79 -3.86 15.78
CA ASP A 493 -24.96 -2.83 16.81
C ASP A 493 -23.64 -2.13 17.17
N HIS A 494 -22.56 -2.90 17.33
CA HIS A 494 -21.22 -2.35 17.60
C HIS A 494 -20.66 -1.55 16.42
N TRP A 495 -20.90 -2.00 15.18
CA TRP A 495 -20.49 -1.23 13.99
C TRP A 495 -21.25 0.09 13.86
N ASN A 496 -22.56 0.09 14.16
CA ASN A 496 -23.36 1.33 14.21
C ASN A 496 -22.85 2.29 15.31
N ASN A 497 -22.41 1.76 16.45
CA ASN A 497 -21.75 2.55 17.49
C ASN A 497 -20.38 3.12 17.04
N TYR A 498 -19.60 2.36 16.27
CA TYR A 498 -18.35 2.83 15.69
C TYR A 498 -18.57 3.97 14.69
N LEU A 499 -19.59 3.85 13.82
CA LEU A 499 -19.99 4.95 12.92
C LEU A 499 -20.48 6.19 13.68
N LEU A 500 -21.23 6.00 14.76
CA LEU A 500 -21.62 7.09 15.66
C LEU A 500 -20.40 7.79 16.29
N PHE A 501 -19.42 7.01 16.76
CA PHE A 501 -18.19 7.53 17.34
C PHE A 501 -17.42 8.35 16.30
N ALA A 502 -17.17 7.77 15.13
CA ALA A 502 -16.43 8.43 14.05
C ALA A 502 -17.12 9.73 13.61
N GLN A 503 -18.44 9.69 13.39
CA GLN A 503 -19.21 10.88 13.05
C GLN A 503 -19.10 11.96 14.14
N THR A 504 -19.32 11.58 15.41
CA THR A 504 -19.24 12.53 16.53
C THR A 504 -17.86 13.18 16.64
N LEU A 505 -16.80 12.39 16.44
CA LEU A 505 -15.42 12.85 16.50
C LEU A 505 -15.10 13.80 15.35
N GLY A 506 -15.51 13.47 14.11
CA GLY A 506 -15.36 14.33 12.94
C GLY A 506 -16.15 15.64 13.05
N GLU A 507 -17.38 15.59 13.54
CA GLU A 507 -18.22 16.76 13.82
C GLU A 507 -17.59 17.66 14.90
N ALA A 508 -17.08 17.08 15.99
CA ALA A 508 -16.41 17.81 17.05
C ALA A 508 -15.10 18.48 16.58
N ALA A 509 -14.34 17.81 15.71
CA ALA A 509 -13.12 18.35 15.11
C ALA A 509 -13.40 19.32 13.94
N GLY A 510 -14.62 19.32 13.39
CA GLY A 510 -14.94 20.06 12.17
C GLY A 510 -14.18 19.54 10.94
N ARG A 511 -13.90 18.24 10.88
CA ARG A 511 -13.11 17.59 9.84
C ARG A 511 -13.74 16.29 9.35
N PRO A 512 -13.56 15.93 8.07
CA PRO A 512 -13.92 14.61 7.58
C PRO A 512 -13.08 13.52 8.24
N MET A 513 -13.62 12.30 8.21
CA MET A 513 -13.03 11.12 8.82
C MET A 513 -12.40 10.19 7.78
N VAL A 514 -11.24 9.63 8.14
CA VAL A 514 -10.64 8.47 7.49
C VAL A 514 -10.70 7.30 8.46
N LEU A 515 -11.26 6.17 8.04
CA LEU A 515 -11.21 4.94 8.83
C LEU A 515 -9.89 4.24 8.51
N TRP A 516 -9.07 4.04 9.54
CA TRP A 516 -7.78 3.36 9.46
C TRP A 516 -7.46 2.86 10.85
N GLN A 517 -7.12 1.60 11.12
CA GLN A 517 -6.97 0.47 10.19
C GLN A 517 -8.08 -0.56 10.38
N LEU A 518 -8.69 -0.96 9.26
CA LEU A 518 -9.79 -1.92 9.21
C LEU A 518 -9.25 -3.31 8.84
N PRO A 519 -9.52 -4.39 9.58
CA PRO A 519 -9.11 -5.73 9.17
C PRO A 519 -9.84 -6.20 7.92
N VAL A 520 -9.13 -6.91 7.05
CA VAL A 520 -9.75 -7.87 6.13
C VAL A 520 -10.17 -9.15 6.86
N GLY A 521 -10.82 -10.06 6.15
CA GLY A 521 -11.48 -11.22 6.72
C GLY A 521 -13.01 -11.12 6.61
N HIS A 522 -13.70 -12.16 7.08
CA HIS A 522 -15.15 -12.22 7.06
C HIS A 522 -15.68 -13.08 8.21
N ILE A 523 -16.97 -12.95 8.50
CA ILE A 523 -17.64 -13.86 9.43
C ILE A 523 -17.68 -15.26 8.79
N ASN A 524 -17.29 -16.28 9.55
CA ASN A 524 -17.31 -17.66 9.08
C ASN A 524 -18.74 -18.16 8.84
N GLY A 525 -18.94 -18.98 7.81
CA GLY A 525 -20.28 -19.43 7.39
C GLY A 525 -20.91 -18.56 6.29
N SER A 526 -20.12 -17.69 5.65
CA SER A 526 -20.52 -16.98 4.44
C SER A 526 -21.05 -17.93 3.37
N THR A 527 -22.16 -17.53 2.76
CA THR A 527 -22.77 -18.19 1.59
C THR A 527 -22.31 -17.55 0.28
N ARG A 528 -21.49 -16.50 0.33
CA ARG A 528 -20.92 -15.86 -0.85
C ARG A 528 -20.08 -16.87 -1.63
N ILE A 529 -20.31 -16.93 -2.93
CA ILE A 529 -19.56 -17.80 -3.83
C ILE A 529 -18.35 -17.04 -4.37
N SER A 530 -17.15 -17.60 -4.15
CA SER A 530 -15.93 -17.08 -4.74
C SER A 530 -16.00 -17.18 -6.26
N ALA A 531 -15.86 -16.06 -6.95
CA ALA A 531 -15.84 -16.02 -8.39
C ALA A 531 -14.64 -16.82 -8.94
N ARG A 532 -13.56 -16.95 -8.16
CA ARG A 532 -12.33 -17.64 -8.54
C ARG A 532 -12.47 -19.15 -8.51
N THR A 533 -13.08 -19.70 -7.46
CA THR A 533 -13.18 -21.15 -7.24
C THR A 533 -14.53 -21.74 -7.63
N GLY A 534 -15.59 -20.92 -7.68
CA GLY A 534 -16.97 -21.38 -7.88
C GLY A 534 -17.59 -22.06 -6.64
N ALA A 535 -16.91 -21.99 -5.49
CA ALA A 535 -17.37 -22.54 -4.21
C ALA A 535 -17.54 -21.42 -3.17
N ALA A 536 -18.18 -21.74 -2.04
CA ALA A 536 -18.20 -20.85 -0.88
C ALA A 536 -16.78 -20.57 -0.37
N PHE A 537 -16.55 -19.39 0.20
CA PHE A 537 -15.27 -19.06 0.82
C PHE A 537 -14.96 -20.00 1.99
N ALA A 538 -13.68 -20.35 2.14
CA ALA A 538 -13.23 -21.24 3.20
C ALA A 538 -13.38 -20.59 4.58
N THR A 539 -13.50 -21.42 5.62
CA THR A 539 -13.47 -20.95 7.00
C THR A 539 -12.08 -20.39 7.34
N LEU A 540 -12.05 -19.18 7.89
CA LEU A 540 -10.85 -18.55 8.42
C LEU A 540 -10.49 -19.20 9.76
N ALA A 541 -9.24 -19.65 9.86
CA ALA A 541 -8.76 -20.49 10.95
C ALA A 541 -8.39 -19.70 12.22
N ASN A 542 -8.43 -18.38 12.18
CA ASN A 542 -7.98 -17.50 13.28
C ASN A 542 -6.49 -17.68 13.61
N THR A 543 -5.68 -17.82 12.58
CA THR A 543 -4.21 -17.78 12.65
C THR A 543 -3.72 -16.46 12.08
N SER A 544 -2.44 -16.12 12.31
CA SER A 544 -1.79 -14.93 11.72
C SER A 544 -2.21 -14.73 10.26
N GLN A 545 -2.59 -13.50 9.94
CA GLN A 545 -3.15 -13.02 8.68
C GLN A 545 -4.52 -13.64 8.26
N HIS A 546 -4.91 -14.80 8.77
CA HIS A 546 -6.16 -15.52 8.42
C HIS A 546 -7.22 -15.41 9.53
N TYR A 547 -7.47 -14.20 10.03
CA TYR A 547 -8.39 -13.94 11.13
C TYR A 547 -9.84 -13.77 10.68
N GLU A 548 -10.77 -14.40 11.39
CA GLU A 548 -12.19 -14.13 11.26
C GLU A 548 -12.50 -12.73 11.80
N ASP A 549 -13.14 -11.88 11.00
CA ASP A 549 -13.54 -10.53 11.40
C ASP A 549 -14.83 -10.11 10.67
N SER A 550 -15.62 -9.20 11.27
CA SER A 550 -16.92 -8.77 10.73
C SER A 550 -16.85 -7.51 9.89
N THR A 551 -15.67 -6.90 9.70
CA THR A 551 -15.51 -5.61 9.03
C THR A 551 -15.91 -5.67 7.56
N ALA A 552 -15.39 -6.61 6.77
CA ALA A 552 -15.77 -6.71 5.36
C ALA A 552 -17.24 -7.13 5.22
N THR A 553 -17.72 -8.04 6.07
CA THR A 553 -19.12 -8.46 6.11
C THR A 553 -20.07 -7.29 6.39
N PHE A 554 -19.73 -6.40 7.32
CA PHE A 554 -20.54 -5.21 7.62
C PHE A 554 -20.54 -4.22 6.45
N PHE A 555 -19.36 -3.84 5.93
CA PHE A 555 -19.28 -2.80 4.92
C PHE A 555 -19.80 -3.23 3.54
N PHE A 556 -19.59 -4.49 3.14
CA PHE A 556 -19.97 -4.96 1.81
C PHE A 556 -21.20 -5.89 1.80
N GLY A 557 -21.77 -6.17 2.97
CA GLY A 557 -22.89 -7.08 3.14
C GLY A 557 -22.52 -8.55 2.94
N ASP A 558 -23.27 -9.43 3.59
CA ASP A 558 -23.16 -10.87 3.39
C ASP A 558 -24.41 -11.62 3.85
N THR A 559 -24.54 -12.86 3.37
CA THR A 559 -25.49 -13.83 3.92
C THR A 559 -24.70 -14.97 4.56
N LEU A 560 -24.97 -15.21 5.84
CA LEU A 560 -24.26 -16.15 6.70
C LEU A 560 -25.18 -17.30 7.09
N THR A 561 -24.62 -18.50 7.22
CA THR A 561 -25.23 -19.63 7.92
C THR A 561 -24.34 -19.99 9.11
N GLU A 562 -24.73 -19.52 10.28
CA GLU A 562 -23.92 -19.66 11.49
C GLU A 562 -23.93 -21.10 12.03
N PRO A 563 -22.79 -21.65 12.45
CA PRO A 563 -22.69 -23.04 12.89
C PRO A 563 -23.40 -23.32 14.23
N SER A 564 -23.75 -22.27 14.98
CA SER A 564 -24.49 -22.40 16.25
C SER A 564 -25.56 -21.33 16.42
N SER A 565 -26.61 -21.65 17.18
CA SER A 565 -27.65 -20.69 17.57
C SER A 565 -27.12 -19.56 18.45
N LEU A 566 -26.05 -19.80 19.24
CA LEU A 566 -25.40 -18.78 20.06
C LEU A 566 -24.82 -17.65 19.19
N ARG A 567 -24.05 -18.02 18.17
CA ARG A 567 -23.44 -17.05 17.24
C ARG A 567 -24.49 -16.38 16.37
N ALA A 568 -25.47 -17.14 15.86
CA ALA A 568 -26.60 -16.57 15.13
C ALA A 568 -27.33 -15.50 15.94
N ALA A 569 -27.62 -15.77 17.22
CA ALA A 569 -28.24 -14.80 18.12
C ALA A 569 -27.37 -13.56 18.36
N TYR A 570 -26.04 -13.71 18.41
CA TYR A 570 -25.11 -12.58 18.55
C TYR A 570 -25.11 -11.66 17.32
N PHE A 571 -25.02 -12.22 16.12
CA PHE A 571 -25.00 -11.44 14.87
C PHE A 571 -26.39 -10.95 14.44
N ALA A 572 -27.46 -11.49 15.02
CA ALA A 572 -28.84 -11.02 14.83
C ALA A 572 -29.25 -9.88 15.77
N GLN A 573 -28.38 -9.44 16.68
CA GLN A 573 -28.68 -8.29 17.54
C GLN A 573 -28.82 -7.02 16.69
N ASN A 574 -29.91 -6.28 16.93
CA ASN A 574 -30.30 -5.12 16.13
C ASN A 574 -30.99 -4.03 16.97
N ARG A 575 -30.33 -3.58 18.04
CA ARG A 575 -30.78 -2.45 18.87
C ARG A 575 -30.62 -1.12 18.15
N ALA A 576 -29.71 -1.04 17.18
CA ALA A 576 -29.53 0.09 16.28
C ALA A 576 -30.72 0.31 15.33
N ALA A 577 -31.59 -0.70 15.18
CA ALA A 577 -32.66 -0.72 14.19
C ALA A 577 -32.13 -0.56 12.75
N ASP A 578 -31.00 -1.21 12.48
CA ASP A 578 -30.43 -1.42 11.15
C ASP A 578 -31.44 -2.17 10.27
N ALA A 579 -31.99 -1.47 9.27
CA ALA A 579 -32.95 -2.01 8.32
C ALA A 579 -32.34 -3.05 7.36
N GLY A 580 -31.01 -3.07 7.26
CA GLY A 580 -30.21 -3.99 6.48
C GLY A 580 -29.99 -5.35 7.14
N LEU A 581 -30.34 -5.48 8.42
CA LEU A 581 -30.18 -6.72 9.18
C LEU A 581 -31.48 -7.54 9.16
N SER A 582 -31.36 -8.81 8.79
CA SER A 582 -32.41 -9.80 9.01
C SER A 582 -31.84 -11.14 9.49
N ALA A 583 -32.63 -11.90 10.25
CA ALA A 583 -32.22 -13.20 10.75
C ALA A 583 -33.39 -14.18 10.81
N ASN A 584 -33.13 -15.44 10.49
CA ASN A 584 -34.09 -16.54 10.61
C ASN A 584 -33.36 -17.83 11.01
N GLY A 585 -33.50 -18.23 12.28
CA GLY A 585 -32.76 -19.35 12.84
C GLY A 585 -31.26 -19.08 12.84
N GLN A 586 -30.48 -19.90 12.12
CA GLN A 586 -29.03 -19.75 11.98
C GLN A 586 -28.63 -18.91 10.76
N SER A 587 -29.58 -18.51 9.92
CA SER A 587 -29.31 -17.63 8.79
C SER A 587 -29.36 -16.18 9.24
N VAL A 588 -28.30 -15.42 8.95
CA VAL A 588 -28.19 -13.99 9.24
C VAL A 588 -27.79 -13.28 7.95
N VAL A 589 -28.44 -12.17 7.64
CA VAL A 589 -28.15 -11.34 6.47
C VAL A 589 -27.88 -9.93 6.95
N TRP A 590 -26.75 -9.38 6.52
CA TRP A 590 -26.42 -7.96 6.63
C TRP A 590 -26.34 -7.35 5.22
N SER A 591 -27.02 -6.23 4.98
CA SER A 591 -26.81 -5.44 3.75
C SER A 591 -25.47 -4.70 3.77
N GLU A 592 -25.10 -4.09 2.65
CA GLU A 592 -23.90 -3.26 2.61
C GLU A 592 -24.07 -1.96 3.41
N HIS A 593 -22.98 -1.52 4.05
CA HIS A 593 -22.93 -0.27 4.82
C HIS A 593 -21.88 0.71 4.30
N ILE A 594 -21.11 0.35 3.29
CA ILE A 594 -20.10 1.26 2.73
C ILE A 594 -20.74 2.50 2.08
N GLY A 595 -21.95 2.36 1.52
CA GLY A 595 -22.69 3.45 0.87
C GLY A 595 -23.17 4.55 1.82
N ILE A 596 -23.28 4.27 3.13
CA ILE A 596 -23.72 5.25 4.14
C ILE A 596 -22.55 6.01 4.80
N LEU A 597 -21.31 5.58 4.58
CA LEU A 597 -20.13 6.24 5.15
C LEU A 597 -20.08 7.77 4.89
N PRO A 598 -20.43 8.30 3.69
CA PRO A 598 -20.45 9.74 3.46
C PRO A 598 -21.41 10.50 4.39
N SER A 599 -22.55 9.92 4.77
CA SER A 599 -23.48 10.58 5.71
C SER A 599 -22.95 10.65 7.14
N HIS A 600 -21.91 9.87 7.45
CA HIS A 600 -21.17 9.94 8.71
C HIS A 600 -19.90 10.81 8.61
N GLY A 601 -19.73 11.56 7.50
CA GLY A 601 -18.56 12.41 7.27
C GLY A 601 -17.28 11.65 6.93
N ILE A 602 -17.40 10.37 6.55
CA ILE A 602 -16.25 9.50 6.23
C ILE A 602 -15.96 9.56 4.73
N ILE A 603 -14.70 9.84 4.39
CA ILE A 603 -14.24 10.04 3.01
C ILE A 603 -13.34 8.91 2.50
N ALA A 604 -12.77 8.11 3.40
CA ALA A 604 -11.95 6.97 3.03
C ALA A 604 -12.01 5.85 4.09
N ALA A 605 -11.82 4.62 3.62
CA ALA A 605 -11.74 3.41 4.46
C ALA A 605 -10.52 2.57 4.04
N LEU A 606 -9.59 2.38 4.96
CA LEU A 606 -8.28 1.78 4.71
C LEU A 606 -8.16 0.44 5.45
N PHE A 607 -7.95 -0.64 4.67
CA PHE A 607 -7.96 -2.02 5.16
C PHE A 607 -6.55 -2.62 5.29
N GLY A 608 -6.33 -3.55 6.21
CA GLY A 608 -5.05 -4.24 6.45
C GLY A 608 -5.21 -5.73 6.68
N ALA A 609 -4.12 -6.50 6.59
CA ALA A 609 -4.11 -7.97 6.63
C ALA A 609 -4.71 -8.59 7.90
N GLY A 610 -4.88 -7.80 8.97
CA GLY A 610 -5.73 -8.18 10.08
C GLY A 610 -5.22 -7.63 11.40
N VAL A 611 -5.70 -8.26 12.47
CA VAL A 611 -5.39 -7.90 13.84
C VAL A 611 -4.00 -8.42 14.19
N GLY A 612 -3.08 -7.56 14.64
CA GLY A 612 -1.72 -7.97 15.04
C GLY A 612 -0.73 -8.16 13.89
N ASP A 613 -1.22 -8.20 12.65
CA ASP A 613 -0.43 -8.24 11.40
C ASP A 613 -0.79 -7.05 10.50
N SER A 614 -1.18 -5.94 11.12
CA SER A 614 -1.86 -4.85 10.44
C SER A 614 -0.94 -3.95 9.59
N THR A 615 0.38 -4.14 9.76
CA THR A 615 1.43 -3.61 8.87
C THR A 615 1.63 -4.45 7.61
N ASP A 616 1.15 -5.70 7.58
CA ASP A 616 1.40 -6.59 6.45
C ASP A 616 0.42 -6.33 5.30
N GLY A 617 0.98 -6.30 4.09
CA GLY A 617 0.21 -6.36 2.84
C GLY A 617 -0.73 -7.56 2.82
N LEU A 618 -1.84 -7.44 2.07
CA LEU A 618 -2.72 -8.58 1.85
C LEU A 618 -1.98 -9.75 1.19
N GLY A 619 -0.91 -9.48 0.43
CA GLY A 619 -0.08 -10.51 -0.19
C GLY A 619 -0.72 -11.21 -1.39
N GLN A 620 -0.03 -12.24 -1.85
CA GLN A 620 -0.48 -13.15 -2.90
C GLN A 620 -0.13 -14.60 -2.50
N PRO A 621 -1.13 -15.47 -2.21
CA PRO A 621 -2.57 -15.18 -2.21
C PRO A 621 -2.98 -14.24 -1.06
N PRO A 622 -4.08 -13.48 -1.20
CA PRO A 622 -4.65 -12.68 -0.14
C PRO A 622 -4.99 -13.48 1.11
N THR A 623 -4.83 -12.83 2.26
CA THR A 623 -4.99 -13.46 3.58
C THR A 623 -6.42 -13.94 3.90
N ASP A 624 -7.43 -13.44 3.19
CA ASP A 624 -8.84 -13.81 3.37
C ASP A 624 -9.42 -14.61 2.19
N ASP A 625 -8.56 -15.30 1.42
CA ASP A 625 -8.94 -16.06 0.23
C ASP A 625 -9.70 -15.23 -0.82
N TRP A 626 -9.33 -13.94 -0.94
CA TRP A 626 -9.91 -12.96 -1.86
C TRP A 626 -11.32 -12.46 -1.50
N PHE A 627 -11.83 -12.74 -0.30
CA PHE A 627 -13.18 -12.34 0.09
C PHE A 627 -13.39 -10.83 0.00
N TRP A 628 -12.57 -10.04 0.72
CA TRP A 628 -12.71 -8.59 0.82
C TRP A 628 -12.62 -7.93 -0.55
N ILE A 629 -11.61 -8.30 -1.34
CA ILE A 629 -11.40 -7.66 -2.64
C ILE A 629 -12.51 -8.03 -3.63
N GLN A 630 -13.03 -9.25 -3.60
CA GLN A 630 -14.21 -9.62 -4.40
C GLN A 630 -15.44 -8.83 -3.94
N ALA A 631 -15.69 -8.73 -2.63
CA ALA A 631 -16.81 -7.96 -2.10
C ALA A 631 -16.74 -6.48 -2.50
N LEU A 632 -15.53 -5.90 -2.51
CA LEU A 632 -15.28 -4.56 -3.04
C LEU A 632 -15.53 -4.47 -4.56
N GLN A 633 -15.15 -5.48 -5.35
CA GLN A 633 -15.45 -5.49 -6.78
C GLN A 633 -16.96 -5.56 -7.04
N ASP A 634 -17.67 -6.41 -6.30
CA ASP A 634 -19.13 -6.54 -6.38
C ASP A 634 -19.81 -5.20 -6.06
N TYR A 635 -19.32 -4.48 -5.04
CA TYR A 635 -19.78 -3.13 -4.72
C TYR A 635 -19.58 -2.16 -5.88
N TYR A 636 -18.38 -2.09 -6.48
CA TYR A 636 -18.11 -1.19 -7.61
C TYR A 636 -18.92 -1.54 -8.87
N LEU A 637 -19.20 -2.82 -9.10
CA LEU A 637 -20.03 -3.26 -10.21
C LEU A 637 -21.51 -2.89 -10.01
N ALA A 638 -21.99 -2.93 -8.77
CA ALA A 638 -23.34 -2.49 -8.41
C ALA A 638 -23.49 -0.95 -8.38
N HIS A 639 -22.39 -0.23 -8.12
CA HIS A 639 -22.36 1.23 -7.98
C HIS A 639 -21.36 1.87 -8.97
N PRO A 640 -21.64 1.86 -10.28
CA PRO A 640 -20.78 2.54 -11.24
C PRO A 640 -20.71 4.03 -10.90
N VAL A 641 -19.49 4.59 -10.94
CA VAL A 641 -19.21 5.99 -10.56
C VAL A 641 -20.14 6.92 -11.33
N VAL A 642 -21.06 7.57 -10.62
CA VAL A 642 -21.90 8.64 -11.15
C VAL A 642 -21.10 9.93 -11.08
N VAL A 643 -21.18 10.76 -12.12
CA VAL A 643 -20.50 12.07 -12.22
C VAL A 643 -20.75 12.89 -10.94
N GLN A 644 -19.78 12.92 -10.01
CA GLN A 644 -19.76 13.88 -8.91
C GLN A 644 -18.81 15.02 -9.28
N THR A 645 -19.36 16.22 -9.36
CA THR A 645 -18.69 17.44 -9.81
C THR A 645 -17.94 18.18 -8.70
N THR A 646 -17.81 17.60 -7.51
CA THR A 646 -17.25 18.31 -6.36
C THR A 646 -15.75 18.12 -6.24
N THR A 647 -15.00 19.20 -6.48
CA THR A 647 -13.56 19.34 -6.21
C THR A 647 -13.23 19.62 -4.74
N ALA A 648 -14.23 19.68 -3.87
CA ALA A 648 -14.08 19.96 -2.45
C ALA A 648 -14.39 18.69 -1.64
N LEU A 649 -13.63 18.46 -0.57
CA LEU A 649 -14.01 17.50 0.47
C LEU A 649 -15.46 17.79 0.90
N PRO A 650 -16.30 16.76 1.12
CA PRO A 650 -17.66 16.99 1.57
C PRO A 650 -17.62 17.83 2.85
N ALA A 651 -18.38 18.92 2.87
CA ALA A 651 -18.53 19.71 4.08
C ALA A 651 -19.14 18.80 5.16
N VAL A 652 -18.58 18.84 6.37
CA VAL A 652 -19.16 18.17 7.53
C VAL A 652 -20.54 18.80 7.76
N SER A 653 -21.59 18.06 7.41
CA SER A 653 -22.95 18.51 7.67
C SER A 653 -23.17 18.41 9.17
N LEU A 654 -23.20 19.55 9.87
CA LEU A 654 -23.53 19.63 11.30
C LEU A 654 -24.99 19.20 11.48
N LEU A 655 -25.22 17.90 11.64
CA LEU A 655 -26.54 17.30 11.85
C LEU A 655 -26.78 17.03 13.33
N LEU A 656 -26.63 18.04 14.18
CA LEU A 656 -27.13 17.99 15.55
C LEU A 656 -27.79 19.32 15.94
N GLY A 657 -29.05 19.45 15.52
CA GLY A 657 -30.03 20.34 16.11
C GLY A 657 -31.30 19.57 16.42
N GLN A 658 -31.31 18.83 17.54
CA GLN A 658 -32.41 18.71 18.52
C GLN A 658 -32.04 17.76 19.65
#